data_AF-A0A7W0FVJ7-F1
#
_entry.id   AF-A0A7W0FVJ7-F1
#
_cell.length_a   1.000
_cell.length_b   1.000
_cell.length_c   1.000
_cell.angle_alpha   90.00
_cell.angle_beta   90.00
_cell.angle_gamma   90.00
#
_symmetry.space_group_name_H-M   'P 1'
#
loop_
_entity.id
_entity.type
_entity.pdbx_description
1 polymer ?
#
loop_
_entity_poly.entity_id
_entity_poly.type
_entity_poly.pdbx_seq_one_letter_code
_entity_poly.pdbx_strand_id
1 'polypeptide(L)'
;MQSKAKKAFDLNINKEFKHAKVVPMFHGTRKSVIDDIFSANLANLASINGGLLGKGVYHTSSAQYAQIYAEKTGEGALLMNWICFSSVYPVIHHPTVEDDVRDQKDSRWFDLSDEKKKKHWVYLTGSPAVITPNYNAHYALVSRTVHNKAEDFYPFVYGTEHHYDELVTFDASQVLPRYLVRLASRKIHKPLRSYTPHDFQEAVRQVSDLPKLIEILSHKAFQAALTREDLVELGHIRCLTEIKNLKVRQESVLLLEKKRAVGVIQRQHSHYRSTISVNELFMPCTSIQSANVGEDPFNHIRFYIRDEKYAAAIESLSFLFRTNADVTLCYFYLFELFLHIQTLDIIAPNLPYLIGRSPNKPEDHRELATKLAKWFTDRTCYSEAIGCYAKALCIRESLDVHNESSKLFINIARPILEAKVKPKNKIEWTSYLDFLESLDRFFLEGVDRGILYQSAEREIYNFIPLKGEGSDYNALWQRIATPPLFIPPTKSTTQRYWEAYKTFTAHFTNEIKDAGVKNVRALQQKAITSFTDFFKILVTDAFDLFGYPTSYDIRMEGSMGLGEIFPYANLECVILMSEQDQNLIDSLQEILKVQFLTVDKKATFRQVIATEIADYSVLKSTSLGSSSPNFFLSYQNECWKQPFTLPKFDNDAFQKEWKEKEVSLSYIKEHYKTPLVQFLNDLILYHKIENKNLLDGIDDLKVAFTENSLSLLKESVGFLYHLFLSYNETTLVSSLQENEIIALQKCHWLVLSPLSSTLYTGQGQINLDTLAQTKGFYLLYEEAQFRK
;
A
#
# COMPACT_ATOMS: atom_id res chain seq x y z
N MET A 1 -17.03 32.15 -11.62
CA MET A 1 -16.35 30.93 -12.13
C MET A 1 -15.29 30.39 -11.17
N GLN A 2 -14.39 31.22 -10.62
CA GLN A 2 -13.43 30.80 -9.59
C GLN A 2 -14.06 30.12 -8.36
N SER A 3 -15.30 30.47 -7.96
CA SER A 3 -15.96 29.82 -6.82
C SER A 3 -16.51 28.42 -7.11
N LYS A 4 -16.85 28.07 -8.36
CA LYS A 4 -17.31 26.71 -8.72
C LYS A 4 -16.13 25.76 -8.92
N ALA A 5 -15.04 26.24 -9.52
CA ALA A 5 -13.77 25.51 -9.59
C ALA A 5 -13.18 25.31 -8.18
N LYS A 6 -13.19 26.35 -7.33
CA LYS A 6 -12.77 26.26 -5.93
C LYS A 6 -13.67 25.33 -5.12
N LYS A 7 -14.99 25.32 -5.32
CA LYS A 7 -15.89 24.39 -4.62
C LYS A 7 -15.72 22.93 -5.08
N ALA A 8 -15.39 22.69 -6.36
CA ALA A 8 -15.04 21.35 -6.85
C ALA A 8 -13.63 20.90 -6.41
N PHE A 9 -12.71 21.86 -6.24
CA PHE A 9 -11.37 21.62 -5.72
C PHE A 9 -11.40 21.35 -4.20
N ASP A 10 -12.21 22.11 -3.45
CA ASP A 10 -12.33 22.00 -1.98
C ASP A 10 -13.18 20.79 -1.55
N LEU A 11 -14.14 20.33 -2.36
CA LEU A 11 -14.97 19.15 -2.05
C LEU A 11 -14.24 17.79 -2.21
N ASN A 12 -13.04 17.77 -2.80
CA ASN A 12 -12.29 16.54 -3.08
C ASN A 12 -10.96 16.41 -2.31
N ILE A 13 -10.59 17.37 -1.46
CA ILE A 13 -9.33 17.33 -0.68
C ILE A 13 -9.31 16.21 0.38
N ASN A 14 -10.47 15.63 0.73
CA ASN A 14 -10.56 14.55 1.72
C ASN A 14 -10.45 13.13 1.14
N LYS A 15 -10.36 12.96 -0.20
CA LYS A 15 -9.88 11.71 -0.80
C LYS A 15 -8.46 11.98 -1.28
N GLU A 16 -7.49 11.39 -0.58
CA GLU A 16 -6.08 11.57 -0.88
C GLU A 16 -5.78 11.31 -2.38
N PHE A 17 -5.48 12.35 -3.16
CA PHE A 17 -4.93 12.26 -4.52
C PHE A 17 -3.47 11.74 -4.51
N LYS A 18 -3.14 10.78 -3.63
CA LYS A 18 -1.79 10.23 -3.41
C LYS A 18 -1.16 9.65 -4.69
N HIS A 19 -1.94 9.46 -5.75
CA HIS A 19 -1.51 8.84 -7.01
C HIS A 19 -1.67 9.73 -8.25
N ALA A 20 -2.12 10.99 -8.12
CA ALA A 20 -2.20 11.90 -9.27
C ALA A 20 -0.79 12.34 -9.69
N LYS A 21 -0.47 12.18 -10.97
CA LYS A 21 0.78 12.58 -11.61
C LYS A 21 0.50 13.79 -12.49
N VAL A 22 1.34 14.81 -12.41
CA VAL A 22 1.28 15.99 -13.28
C VAL A 22 2.56 16.08 -14.10
N VAL A 23 2.44 16.06 -15.42
CA VAL A 23 3.60 16.11 -16.33
C VAL A 23 3.45 17.22 -17.37
N PRO A 24 4.50 18.02 -17.65
CA PRO A 24 4.48 18.99 -18.74
C PRO A 24 4.70 18.28 -20.08
N MET A 25 3.80 18.49 -21.05
CA MET A 25 3.89 17.89 -22.39
C MET A 25 3.44 18.86 -23.48
N PHE A 26 3.98 18.68 -24.69
CA PHE A 26 3.66 19.48 -25.85
C PHE A 26 2.39 18.98 -26.56
N HIS A 27 1.65 19.91 -27.16
CA HIS A 27 0.52 19.66 -28.06
C HIS A 27 0.63 20.57 -29.28
N GLY A 28 0.65 19.98 -30.47
CA GLY A 28 0.64 20.70 -31.74
C GLY A 28 -0.78 20.88 -32.26
N THR A 29 -1.14 22.12 -32.59
CA THR A 29 -2.50 22.45 -33.06
C THR A 29 -2.49 23.58 -34.09
N ARG A 30 -3.68 23.96 -34.57
CA ARG A 30 -3.87 25.12 -35.46
C ARG A 30 -3.88 26.41 -34.64
N LYS A 31 -3.23 27.45 -35.14
CA LYS A 31 -3.26 28.77 -34.53
C LYS A 31 -4.68 29.30 -34.39
N SER A 32 -5.57 29.00 -35.35
CA SER A 32 -6.96 29.45 -35.35
C SER A 32 -7.81 28.91 -34.19
N VAL A 33 -7.40 27.83 -33.53
CA VAL A 33 -8.16 27.23 -32.41
C VAL A 33 -7.58 27.60 -31.03
N ILE A 34 -6.53 28.41 -30.98
CA ILE A 34 -5.85 28.74 -29.72
C ILE A 34 -6.77 29.54 -28.80
N ASP A 35 -7.50 30.52 -29.34
CA ASP A 35 -8.44 31.32 -28.55
C ASP A 35 -9.59 30.45 -28.01
N ASP A 36 -10.06 29.48 -28.79
CA ASP A 36 -11.06 28.51 -28.36
C ASP A 36 -10.52 27.59 -27.25
N ILE A 37 -9.28 27.14 -27.37
CA ILE A 37 -8.62 26.30 -26.36
C ILE A 37 -8.49 27.06 -25.02
N PHE A 38 -8.08 28.32 -25.04
CA PHE A 38 -7.92 29.12 -23.82
C PHE A 38 -9.26 29.60 -23.24
N SER A 39 -10.27 29.85 -24.07
CA SER A 39 -11.59 30.30 -23.61
C SER A 39 -12.49 29.16 -23.10
N ALA A 40 -12.38 27.97 -23.69
CA ALA A 40 -13.19 26.80 -23.34
C ALA A 40 -12.49 25.80 -22.39
N ASN A 41 -11.23 26.07 -22.00
CA ASN A 41 -10.42 25.16 -21.20
C ASN A 41 -10.19 23.80 -21.90
N LEU A 42 -9.73 23.90 -23.16
CA LEU A 42 -9.66 22.86 -24.21
C LEU A 42 -11.02 22.42 -24.78
N ALA A 43 -11.01 22.10 -26.08
CA ALA A 43 -12.22 21.81 -26.84
C ALA A 43 -13.00 20.61 -26.27
N ASN A 44 -14.33 20.67 -26.38
CA ASN A 44 -15.22 19.54 -26.13
C ASN A 44 -14.71 18.33 -26.94
N LEU A 45 -14.37 17.22 -26.28
CA LEU A 45 -13.85 16.00 -26.92
C LEU A 45 -14.76 15.47 -28.05
N ALA A 46 -16.05 15.84 -28.05
CA ALA A 46 -16.99 15.54 -29.12
C ALA A 46 -16.62 16.17 -30.48
N SER A 47 -15.87 17.28 -30.51
CA SER A 47 -15.45 17.97 -31.74
C SER A 47 -14.07 17.55 -32.25
N ILE A 48 -13.37 16.67 -31.54
CA ILE A 48 -12.03 16.20 -31.90
C ILE A 48 -12.14 14.97 -32.81
N ASN A 49 -11.37 14.96 -33.90
CA ASN A 49 -11.25 13.79 -34.78
C ASN A 49 -10.66 12.60 -34.01
N GLY A 50 -11.17 11.40 -34.26
CA GLY A 50 -10.61 10.17 -33.67
C GLY A 50 -9.17 9.99 -34.11
N GLY A 51 -8.23 10.06 -33.16
CA GLY A 51 -6.84 9.71 -33.40
C GLY A 51 -6.63 8.19 -33.32
N LEU A 52 -5.37 7.80 -33.45
CA LEU A 52 -4.94 6.41 -33.48
C LEU A 52 -5.27 5.61 -32.21
N LEU A 53 -5.30 6.28 -31.04
CA LEU A 53 -5.60 5.69 -29.73
C LEU A 53 -7.01 6.05 -29.23
N GLY A 54 -7.89 6.47 -30.13
CA GLY A 54 -9.26 6.92 -29.83
C GLY A 54 -9.43 8.44 -29.84
N LYS A 55 -10.65 8.89 -29.49
CA LYS A 55 -10.98 10.31 -29.36
C LYS A 55 -10.47 10.83 -28.01
N GLY A 56 -9.41 11.62 -28.05
CA GLY A 56 -8.76 12.20 -26.86
C GLY A 56 -7.85 13.36 -27.24
N VAL A 57 -7.23 13.99 -26.24
CA VAL A 57 -6.22 15.04 -26.47
C VAL A 57 -4.84 14.38 -26.47
N TYR A 58 -4.11 14.55 -27.57
CA TYR A 58 -2.80 13.92 -27.79
C TYR A 58 -1.68 14.85 -27.34
N HIS A 59 -0.76 14.32 -26.54
CA HIS A 59 0.37 15.03 -25.99
C HIS A 59 1.66 14.27 -26.27
N THR A 60 2.79 14.95 -26.31
CA THR A 60 4.11 14.33 -26.48
C THR A 60 5.17 15.03 -25.65
N SER A 61 6.21 14.31 -25.24
CA SER A 61 7.38 14.94 -24.62
C SER A 61 8.25 15.72 -25.62
N SER A 62 8.05 15.51 -26.94
CA SER A 62 8.88 16.06 -28.01
C SER A 62 8.26 17.30 -28.68
N ALA A 63 8.87 18.46 -28.50
CA ALA A 63 8.48 19.69 -29.20
C ALA A 63 8.55 19.54 -30.73
N GLN A 64 9.56 18.81 -31.23
CA GLN A 64 9.74 18.54 -32.65
C GLN A 64 8.57 17.70 -33.19
N TYR A 65 8.15 16.69 -32.43
CA TYR A 65 7.04 15.84 -32.84
C TYR A 65 5.71 16.60 -32.86
N ALA A 66 5.43 17.38 -31.82
CA ALA A 66 4.28 18.28 -31.80
C ALA A 66 4.30 19.30 -32.94
N GLN A 67 5.49 19.80 -33.33
CA GLN A 67 5.64 20.77 -34.41
C GLN A 67 5.22 20.18 -35.76
N ILE A 68 5.49 18.89 -36.03
CA ILE A 68 5.04 18.22 -37.26
C ILE A 68 3.52 18.31 -37.40
N TYR A 69 2.77 18.08 -36.32
CA TYR A 69 1.31 18.18 -36.32
C TYR A 69 0.82 19.63 -36.42
N ALA A 70 1.52 20.58 -35.80
CA ALA A 70 1.23 21.99 -35.97
C ALA A 70 1.41 22.43 -37.44
N GLU A 71 2.49 21.99 -38.09
CA GLU A 71 2.85 22.33 -39.46
C GLU A 71 1.96 21.69 -40.53
N LYS A 72 1.40 20.49 -40.26
CA LYS A 72 0.38 19.85 -41.13
C LYS A 72 -0.81 20.76 -41.46
N THR A 73 -0.97 21.86 -40.73
CA THR A 73 -2.10 22.77 -40.85
C THR A 73 -1.76 24.13 -41.48
N GLY A 74 -0.50 24.36 -41.87
CA GLY A 74 -0.03 25.60 -42.50
C GLY A 74 0.16 26.78 -41.55
N GLU A 75 -0.68 26.92 -40.52
CA GLU A 75 -0.58 27.92 -39.46
C GLU A 75 -0.55 27.26 -38.08
N GLY A 76 0.52 26.53 -37.80
CA GLY A 76 0.67 25.78 -36.55
C GLY A 76 0.91 26.65 -35.32
N ALA A 77 0.44 26.16 -34.17
CA ALA A 77 0.79 26.64 -32.84
C ALA A 77 1.18 25.46 -31.94
N LEU A 78 2.13 25.70 -31.04
CA LEU A 78 2.55 24.74 -30.03
C LEU A 78 2.09 25.18 -28.66
N LEU A 79 1.47 24.27 -27.93
CA LEU A 79 1.11 24.45 -26.53
C LEU A 79 2.00 23.56 -25.66
N MET A 80 2.42 24.09 -24.51
CA MET A 80 2.90 23.28 -23.40
C MET A 80 1.81 23.23 -22.34
N ASN A 81 1.36 22.02 -22.04
CA ASN A 81 0.27 21.75 -21.13
C ASN A 81 0.78 21.00 -19.90
N TRP A 82 0.16 21.21 -18.74
CA TRP A 82 0.28 20.32 -17.59
C TRP A 82 -0.82 19.26 -17.68
N ILE A 83 -0.40 17.99 -17.75
CA ILE A 83 -1.31 16.86 -17.91
C ILE A 83 -1.41 16.12 -16.58
N CYS A 84 -2.63 15.95 -16.08
CA CYS A 84 -2.96 15.26 -14.85
C CYS A 84 -3.58 13.89 -15.13
N PHE A 85 -3.00 12.83 -14.59
CA PHE A 85 -3.56 11.48 -14.68
C PHE A 85 -3.19 10.69 -13.42
N SER A 86 -3.96 9.64 -13.10
CA SER A 86 -3.65 8.76 -11.96
C SER A 86 -2.91 7.51 -12.43
N SER A 87 -3.35 6.95 -13.55
CA SER A 87 -2.81 5.70 -14.08
C SER A 87 -2.91 5.70 -15.60
N VAL A 88 -1.85 5.20 -16.24
CA VAL A 88 -1.72 5.23 -17.69
C VAL A 88 -1.67 3.82 -18.23
N TYR A 89 -2.46 3.59 -19.25
CA TYR A 89 -2.52 2.31 -19.94
C TYR A 89 -1.45 2.27 -21.04
N PRO A 90 -0.43 1.38 -20.94
CA PRO A 90 0.58 1.26 -21.98
C PRO A 90 0.01 0.57 -23.22
N VAL A 91 0.16 1.20 -24.39
CA VAL A 91 -0.28 0.67 -25.69
C VAL A 91 0.94 0.32 -26.53
N ILE A 92 0.96 -0.92 -27.03
CA ILE A 92 1.96 -1.43 -27.98
C ILE A 92 1.27 -1.99 -29.22
N HIS A 93 1.94 -1.93 -30.37
CA HIS A 93 1.41 -2.52 -31.61
C HIS A 93 1.47 -4.06 -31.53
N HIS A 94 0.41 -4.75 -31.97
CA HIS A 94 0.39 -6.21 -32.02
C HIS A 94 1.45 -6.71 -33.04
N PRO A 95 2.39 -7.59 -32.66
CA PRO A 95 3.52 -7.98 -33.52
C PRO A 95 3.13 -8.89 -34.69
N THR A 96 1.99 -9.59 -34.63
CA THR A 96 1.58 -10.57 -35.66
C THR A 96 0.72 -10.02 -36.79
N VAL A 97 0.56 -8.71 -36.93
CA VAL A 97 -0.32 -8.13 -37.97
C VAL A 97 0.46 -7.75 -39.21
N GLU A 98 1.25 -8.69 -39.71
CA GLU A 98 1.97 -8.53 -40.98
C GLU A 98 1.06 -8.73 -42.21
N ASP A 99 -0.15 -9.29 -42.04
CA ASP A 99 -0.97 -9.75 -43.17
C ASP A 99 -2.08 -8.79 -43.63
N ASP A 100 -2.64 -7.91 -42.77
CA ASP A 100 -3.78 -7.06 -43.17
C ASP A 100 -3.39 -5.72 -43.83
N VAL A 101 -2.14 -5.25 -43.67
CA VAL A 101 -1.69 -3.95 -44.24
C VAL A 101 -0.95 -4.13 -45.57
N ARG A 102 -0.40 -5.32 -45.86
CA ARG A 102 0.37 -5.58 -47.08
C ARG A 102 -0.52 -5.68 -48.34
N ASP A 103 -1.78 -6.10 -48.20
CA ASP A 103 -2.63 -6.44 -49.34
C ASP A 103 -3.62 -5.35 -49.81
N GLN A 104 -3.73 -4.20 -49.12
CA GLN A 104 -4.66 -3.14 -49.53
C GLN A 104 -3.95 -1.84 -49.87
N LYS A 105 -3.79 -1.63 -51.18
CA LYS A 105 -3.22 -0.45 -51.81
C LYS A 105 -3.95 0.87 -51.51
N ASP A 106 -5.09 0.87 -50.80
CA ASP A 106 -5.95 2.06 -50.65
C ASP A 106 -6.74 2.23 -49.34
N SER A 107 -6.61 1.37 -48.31
CA SER A 107 -7.30 1.65 -47.04
C SER A 107 -6.36 2.38 -46.08
N ARG A 108 -6.54 3.69 -45.89
CA ARG A 108 -5.87 4.40 -44.79
C ARG A 108 -6.32 3.75 -43.49
N TRP A 109 -5.48 3.75 -42.46
CA TRP A 109 -5.83 3.24 -41.13
C TRP A 109 -7.19 3.76 -40.62
N PHE A 110 -7.53 5.00 -40.95
CA PHE A 110 -8.80 5.63 -40.62
C PHE A 110 -10.01 4.89 -41.20
N ASP A 111 -9.84 4.22 -42.34
CA ASP A 111 -10.86 3.49 -43.08
C ASP A 111 -11.08 2.06 -42.56
N LEU A 112 -10.26 1.58 -41.61
CA LEU A 112 -10.49 0.30 -40.95
C LEU A 112 -11.73 0.36 -40.04
N SER A 113 -12.52 -0.72 -40.02
CA SER A 113 -13.61 -0.86 -39.05
C SER A 113 -13.07 -0.92 -37.62
N ASP A 114 -13.88 -0.53 -36.63
CA ASP A 114 -13.48 -0.58 -35.22
C ASP A 114 -13.09 -2.00 -34.77
N GLU A 115 -13.73 -3.04 -35.31
CA GLU A 115 -13.35 -4.44 -35.06
C GLU A 115 -11.98 -4.80 -35.61
N LYS A 116 -11.61 -4.28 -36.79
CA LYS A 116 -10.26 -4.47 -37.34
C LYS A 116 -9.24 -3.68 -36.53
N LYS A 117 -9.51 -2.42 -36.21
CA LYS A 117 -8.65 -1.60 -35.32
C LYS A 117 -8.39 -2.30 -33.99
N LYS A 118 -9.40 -2.94 -33.39
CA LYS A 118 -9.29 -3.75 -32.17
C LYS A 118 -8.37 -4.97 -32.33
N LYS A 119 -8.32 -5.61 -33.50
CA LYS A 119 -7.39 -6.74 -33.78
C LYS A 119 -5.93 -6.31 -33.92
N HIS A 120 -5.68 -5.06 -34.33
CA HIS A 120 -4.32 -4.53 -34.48
C HIS A 120 -3.64 -4.17 -33.15
N TRP A 121 -4.36 -4.25 -32.03
CA TRP A 121 -3.86 -3.85 -30.72
C TRP A 121 -3.79 -5.06 -29.77
N VAL A 122 -2.62 -5.29 -29.15
CA VAL A 122 -2.60 -6.02 -27.87
C VAL A 122 -2.79 -4.98 -26.78
N TYR A 123 -3.98 -4.97 -26.21
CA TYR A 123 -4.17 -4.46 -24.87
C TYR A 123 -3.41 -5.39 -23.93
N LEU A 124 -2.32 -4.91 -23.33
CA LEU A 124 -1.50 -5.71 -22.40
C LEU A 124 -2.35 -6.33 -21.27
N THR A 125 -3.52 -5.74 -20.97
CA THR A 125 -4.62 -6.31 -20.17
C THR A 125 -6.01 -5.76 -20.58
N GLY A 126 -6.98 -6.61 -20.93
CA GLY A 126 -8.42 -6.23 -21.00
C GLY A 126 -8.97 -5.70 -22.33
N SER A 127 -10.30 -5.53 -22.38
CA SER A 127 -11.05 -5.16 -23.59
C SER A 127 -10.87 -3.70 -24.03
N PRO A 128 -11.02 -3.39 -25.33
CA PRO A 128 -10.87 -2.06 -25.97
C PRO A 128 -11.86 -0.97 -25.53
N ALA A 129 -12.63 -1.18 -24.47
CA ALA A 129 -13.56 -0.17 -24.01
C ALA A 129 -12.81 0.96 -23.30
N VAL A 130 -13.25 2.18 -23.57
CA VAL A 130 -12.93 3.40 -22.81
C VAL A 130 -12.76 3.05 -21.33
N ILE A 131 -11.55 3.25 -20.80
CA ILE A 131 -11.25 3.16 -19.36
C ILE A 131 -11.62 1.76 -18.83
N THR A 132 -10.66 0.82 -18.87
CA THR A 132 -10.63 -0.18 -17.79
C THR A 132 -10.63 0.62 -16.47
N PRO A 133 -11.43 0.27 -15.46
CA PRO A 133 -11.78 1.15 -14.33
C PRO A 133 -10.60 1.75 -13.55
N ASN A 134 -9.38 1.30 -13.83
CA ASN A 134 -8.14 1.71 -13.19
C ASN A 134 -7.23 2.60 -14.05
N TYR A 135 -7.61 3.02 -15.28
CA TYR A 135 -6.75 3.83 -16.16
C TYR A 135 -7.49 5.00 -16.79
N ASN A 136 -6.94 6.22 -16.69
CA ASN A 136 -7.55 7.44 -17.23
C ASN A 136 -6.73 8.12 -18.32
N ALA A 137 -5.69 7.47 -18.84
CA ALA A 137 -4.92 7.93 -19.98
C ALA A 137 -4.30 6.73 -20.73
N HIS A 138 -3.92 6.92 -21.99
CA HIS A 138 -3.10 5.96 -22.75
C HIS A 138 -1.69 6.51 -22.97
N TYR A 139 -0.68 5.65 -22.96
CA TYR A 139 0.69 5.98 -23.34
C TYR A 139 1.19 5.03 -24.41
N ALA A 140 1.69 5.57 -25.51
CA ALA A 140 2.28 4.80 -26.60
C ALA A 140 3.65 5.36 -26.95
N LEU A 141 4.59 4.45 -27.23
CA LEU A 141 5.77 4.80 -28.00
C LEU A 141 5.38 4.80 -29.48
N VAL A 142 5.90 5.75 -30.26
CA VAL A 142 5.56 5.87 -31.68
C VAL A 142 6.80 5.88 -32.57
N SER A 143 6.68 5.30 -33.76
CA SER A 143 7.76 5.16 -34.73
C SER A 143 7.32 5.67 -36.09
N ARG A 144 8.26 6.25 -36.84
CA ARG A 144 8.02 6.57 -38.25
C ARG A 144 8.04 5.27 -39.06
N THR A 145 6.99 4.99 -39.82
CA THR A 145 6.97 3.81 -40.70
C THR A 145 7.82 4.06 -41.95
N VAL A 146 8.70 3.10 -42.28
CA VAL A 146 9.62 3.19 -43.43
C VAL A 146 8.89 3.15 -44.78
N HIS A 147 7.62 2.72 -44.80
CA HIS A 147 6.90 2.39 -46.03
C HIS A 147 5.89 3.45 -46.51
N ASN A 148 5.69 4.55 -45.76
CA ASN A 148 4.72 5.57 -46.15
C ASN A 148 5.42 6.89 -46.51
N LYS A 149 5.11 7.47 -47.67
CA LYS A 149 5.66 8.77 -48.10
C LYS A 149 5.14 9.94 -47.24
N ALA A 150 4.05 9.73 -46.51
CA ALA A 150 3.52 10.67 -45.54
C ALA A 150 4.29 10.58 -44.21
N GLU A 151 4.50 11.73 -43.55
CA GLU A 151 5.08 11.81 -42.19
C GLU A 151 4.07 11.37 -41.14
N ASP A 152 3.65 10.11 -41.21
CA ASP A 152 2.71 9.49 -40.29
C ASP A 152 3.47 8.58 -39.31
N PHE A 153 2.97 8.58 -38.08
CA PHE A 153 3.57 7.90 -36.93
C PHE A 153 2.57 6.89 -36.37
N TYR A 154 3.09 5.72 -36.02
CA TYR A 154 2.31 4.58 -35.58
C TYR A 154 2.84 4.04 -34.26
N PRO A 155 2.04 3.32 -33.47
CA PRO A 155 2.50 2.75 -32.22
C PRO A 155 3.64 1.79 -32.52
N PHE A 156 4.60 1.80 -31.61
CA PHE A 156 5.80 1.00 -31.67
C PHE A 156 5.50 -0.50 -31.82
N VAL A 157 6.19 -1.14 -32.76
CA VAL A 157 6.19 -2.60 -32.92
C VAL A 157 7.29 -3.17 -32.01
N TYR A 158 6.94 -4.19 -31.23
CA TYR A 158 7.89 -4.81 -30.31
C TYR A 158 9.16 -5.28 -31.04
N GLY A 159 10.32 -4.82 -30.56
CA GLY A 159 11.63 -5.15 -31.14
C GLY A 159 12.18 -4.16 -32.18
N THR A 160 11.42 -3.13 -32.57
CA THR A 160 11.95 -2.03 -33.43
C THR A 160 12.56 -0.89 -32.59
N GLU A 161 12.94 0.22 -33.21
CA GLU A 161 13.34 1.47 -32.54
C GLU A 161 12.18 2.47 -32.56
N HIS A 162 11.87 3.10 -31.42
CA HIS A 162 10.86 4.16 -31.34
C HIS A 162 11.50 5.54 -31.55
N HIS A 163 10.73 6.48 -32.11
CA HIS A 163 11.21 7.83 -32.39
C HIS A 163 10.68 8.85 -31.38
N TYR A 164 9.41 8.74 -31.00
CA TYR A 164 8.74 9.68 -30.09
C TYR A 164 7.77 8.94 -29.16
N ASP A 165 7.06 9.69 -28.32
CA ASP A 165 6.02 9.19 -27.42
C ASP A 165 4.72 10.00 -27.57
N GLU A 166 3.60 9.34 -27.26
CA GLU A 166 2.27 9.92 -27.20
C GLU A 166 1.58 9.57 -25.88
N LEU A 167 1.06 10.58 -25.20
CA LEU A 167 0.14 10.44 -24.08
C LEU A 167 -1.23 10.98 -24.51
N VAL A 168 -2.28 10.18 -24.33
CA VAL A 168 -3.65 10.55 -24.70
C VAL A 168 -4.53 10.61 -23.47
N THR A 169 -5.16 11.77 -23.24
CA THR A 169 -6.14 11.97 -22.19
C THR A 169 -7.56 11.93 -22.76
N PHE A 170 -8.50 11.44 -21.95
CA PHE A 170 -9.89 11.23 -22.36
C PHE A 170 -10.87 12.14 -21.62
N ASP A 171 -10.37 13.05 -20.81
CA ASP A 171 -11.13 14.12 -20.18
C ASP A 171 -10.34 15.44 -20.29
N ALA A 172 -10.98 16.50 -20.76
CA ALA A 172 -10.38 17.83 -20.85
C ALA A 172 -9.96 18.38 -19.48
N SER A 173 -10.60 17.94 -18.39
CA SER A 173 -10.21 18.28 -17.01
C SER A 173 -8.80 17.81 -16.64
N GLN A 174 -8.26 16.84 -17.37
CA GLN A 174 -6.89 16.32 -17.21
C GLN A 174 -5.84 17.25 -17.79
N VAL A 175 -6.21 18.32 -18.50
CA VAL A 175 -5.26 19.11 -19.26
C VAL A 175 -5.38 20.58 -18.87
N LEU A 176 -4.26 21.17 -18.47
CA LEU A 176 -4.15 22.58 -18.15
C LEU A 176 -3.15 23.25 -19.09
N PRO A 177 -3.59 24.01 -20.12
CA PRO A 177 -2.69 24.79 -20.96
C PRO A 177 -1.91 25.82 -20.14
N ARG A 178 -0.58 25.87 -20.32
CA ARG A 178 0.30 26.78 -19.54
C ARG A 178 1.02 27.79 -20.41
N TYR A 179 1.57 27.34 -21.54
CA TYR A 179 2.40 28.20 -22.38
C TYR A 179 2.05 28.03 -23.86
N LEU A 180 1.90 29.14 -24.57
CA LEU A 180 1.96 29.18 -26.03
C LEU A 180 3.42 29.30 -26.44
N VAL A 181 3.94 28.27 -27.10
CA VAL A 181 5.35 28.15 -27.48
C VAL A 181 5.49 28.55 -28.96
N ARG A 182 6.43 29.45 -29.23
CA ARG A 182 6.82 29.80 -30.60
C ARG A 182 8.24 29.32 -30.87
N LEU A 183 8.39 28.30 -31.70
CA LEU A 183 9.71 27.90 -32.17
C LEU A 183 10.19 28.92 -33.21
N ALA A 184 11.28 29.61 -32.93
CA ALA A 184 11.94 30.43 -33.92
C ALA A 184 12.61 29.48 -34.92
N SER A 185 12.09 29.41 -36.15
CA SER A 185 12.80 28.78 -37.26
C SER A 185 14.06 29.59 -37.53
N ARG A 186 15.17 29.22 -36.90
CA ARG A 186 16.47 29.59 -37.46
C ARG A 186 16.62 28.75 -38.71
N LYS A 187 16.23 29.31 -39.87
CA LYS A 187 16.90 28.95 -41.12
C LYS A 187 18.38 29.20 -40.86
N ILE A 188 19.14 28.16 -40.53
CA ILE A 188 20.60 28.22 -40.48
C ILE A 188 21.00 28.40 -41.95
N HIS A 189 20.94 29.65 -42.41
CA HIS A 189 21.41 30.04 -43.72
C HIS A 189 22.92 29.96 -43.68
N LYS A 190 23.43 28.89 -44.32
CA LYS A 190 24.82 28.43 -44.47
C LYS A 190 25.17 27.30 -43.50
N PRO A 191 25.72 26.17 -43.98
CA PRO A 191 26.28 25.16 -43.09
C PRO A 191 27.28 25.87 -42.18
N LEU A 192 27.12 25.69 -40.87
CA LEU A 192 28.11 26.15 -39.90
C LEU A 192 29.47 25.65 -40.39
N ARG A 193 30.36 26.57 -40.77
CA ARG A 193 31.75 26.23 -41.04
C ARG A 193 32.22 25.41 -39.86
N SER A 194 32.83 24.26 -40.15
CA SER A 194 33.47 23.40 -39.17
C SER A 194 34.19 24.28 -38.14
N TYR A 195 33.72 24.26 -36.90
CA TYR A 195 34.39 24.98 -35.81
C TYR A 195 35.81 24.48 -35.77
N THR A 196 36.77 25.38 -35.96
CA THR A 196 38.16 25.01 -35.76
C THR A 196 38.41 24.91 -34.26
N PRO A 197 39.35 24.06 -33.80
CA PRO A 197 39.74 23.99 -32.38
C PRO A 197 40.09 25.37 -31.78
N HIS A 198 40.51 26.33 -32.62
CA HIS A 198 40.81 27.71 -32.24
C HIS A 198 39.54 28.49 -31.80
N ASP A 199 38.42 28.33 -32.51
CA ASP A 199 37.16 29.02 -32.19
C ASP A 199 36.56 28.55 -30.86
N PHE A 200 36.79 27.27 -30.52
CA PHE A 200 36.39 26.67 -29.24
C PHE A 200 37.25 27.18 -28.08
N GLN A 201 38.56 27.32 -28.27
CA GLN A 201 39.45 27.87 -27.25
C GLN A 201 39.15 29.34 -26.93
N GLU A 202 38.75 30.14 -27.94
CA GLU A 202 38.39 31.54 -27.75
C GLU A 202 37.06 31.69 -26.97
N ALA A 203 36.08 30.82 -27.22
CA ALA A 203 34.83 30.77 -26.47
C ALA A 203 35.02 30.31 -25.01
N VAL A 204 35.95 29.39 -24.78
CA VAL A 204 36.33 28.90 -23.44
C VAL A 204 37.08 29.98 -22.64
N ARG A 205 37.88 30.83 -23.29
CA ARG A 205 38.58 31.96 -22.63
C ARG A 205 37.66 33.07 -22.14
N GLN A 206 36.47 33.22 -22.69
CA GLN A 206 35.52 34.28 -22.30
C GLN A 206 34.68 33.94 -21.05
N VAL A 207 34.84 32.74 -20.48
CA VAL A 207 34.14 32.28 -19.27
C VAL A 207 35.12 32.31 -18.10
N SER A 208 35.08 33.38 -17.31
CA SER A 208 36.14 33.73 -16.35
C SER A 208 36.22 32.90 -15.07
N ASP A 209 35.47 31.80 -14.94
CA ASP A 209 35.58 30.90 -13.78
C ASP A 209 35.27 29.45 -14.18
N LEU A 210 36.28 28.69 -14.64
CA LEU A 210 36.26 27.22 -14.52
C LEU A 210 37.62 26.52 -14.79
N PRO A 211 38.64 26.64 -13.91
CA PRO A 211 39.90 25.91 -14.08
C PRO A 211 39.74 24.37 -14.05
N LYS A 212 38.77 23.84 -13.29
CA LYS A 212 38.54 22.39 -13.14
C LYS A 212 37.92 21.70 -14.37
N LEU A 213 37.18 22.42 -15.20
CA LEU A 213 36.56 21.83 -16.39
C LEU A 213 37.57 21.76 -17.55
N ILE A 214 38.48 22.74 -17.62
CA ILE A 214 39.59 22.73 -18.57
C ILE A 214 40.51 21.53 -18.29
N GLU A 215 40.75 21.18 -17.03
CA GLU A 215 41.55 20.00 -16.65
C GLU A 215 40.92 18.67 -17.14
N ILE A 216 39.60 18.53 -17.00
CA ILE A 216 38.85 17.34 -17.47
C ILE A 216 38.82 17.26 -19.00
N LEU A 217 38.64 18.40 -19.68
CA LEU A 217 38.50 18.47 -21.14
C LEU A 217 39.84 18.47 -21.89
N SER A 218 40.96 18.71 -21.19
CA SER A 218 42.31 18.62 -21.75
C SER A 218 42.81 17.18 -21.90
N HIS A 219 42.07 16.19 -21.39
CA HIS A 219 42.43 14.78 -21.51
C HIS A 219 42.23 14.31 -22.96
N LYS A 220 43.31 13.88 -23.64
CA LYS A 220 43.34 13.49 -25.07
C LYS A 220 42.26 12.47 -25.51
N ALA A 221 41.66 11.75 -24.57
CA ALA A 221 40.57 10.80 -24.82
C ALA A 221 39.24 11.47 -25.24
N PHE A 222 39.03 12.75 -24.94
CA PHE A 222 37.79 13.48 -25.25
C PHE A 222 37.80 14.23 -26.58
N GLN A 223 38.89 14.18 -27.35
CA GLN A 223 39.02 14.86 -28.65
C GLN A 223 38.43 14.07 -29.83
N ALA A 224 37.84 12.90 -29.61
CA ALA A 224 37.02 12.26 -30.63
C ALA A 224 35.71 13.05 -30.80
N ALA A 225 35.44 13.50 -32.03
CA ALA A 225 34.51 14.57 -32.37
C ALA A 225 33.11 14.44 -31.73
N LEU A 226 32.72 15.46 -30.96
CA LEU A 226 31.36 15.65 -30.47
C LEU A 226 30.39 15.77 -31.66
N THR A 227 29.29 15.04 -31.63
CA THR A 227 28.28 15.11 -32.69
C THR A 227 27.39 16.34 -32.53
N ARG A 228 26.57 16.60 -33.55
CA ARG A 228 25.59 17.69 -33.51
C ARG A 228 24.54 17.46 -32.42
N GLU A 229 24.16 16.21 -32.15
CA GLU A 229 23.28 15.87 -31.03
C GLU A 229 23.92 16.20 -29.68
N ASP A 230 25.21 15.88 -29.49
CA ASP A 230 25.93 16.17 -28.24
C ASP A 230 25.96 17.69 -27.93
N LEU A 231 26.10 18.53 -28.97
CA LEU A 231 26.13 19.99 -28.84
C LEU A 231 24.74 20.59 -28.57
N VAL A 232 23.67 20.00 -29.11
CA VAL A 232 22.28 20.42 -28.83
C VAL A 232 21.89 20.04 -27.40
N GLU A 233 22.33 18.86 -26.95
CA GLU A 233 22.06 18.36 -25.60
C GLU A 233 22.83 19.16 -24.53
N LEU A 234 24.08 19.55 -24.80
CA LEU A 234 24.84 20.51 -23.98
C LEU A 234 24.16 21.90 -23.91
N GLY A 235 23.51 22.33 -25.00
CA GLY A 235 22.70 23.55 -25.05
C GLY A 235 21.45 23.49 -24.15
N HIS A 236 20.75 22.35 -24.12
CA HIS A 236 19.63 22.12 -23.21
C HIS A 236 20.07 22.01 -21.74
N ILE A 237 21.25 21.42 -21.49
CA ILE A 237 21.86 21.37 -20.15
C ILE A 237 22.19 22.77 -19.64
N ARG A 238 22.66 23.70 -20.49
CA ARG A 238 22.87 25.11 -20.10
C ARG A 238 21.57 25.77 -19.64
N CYS A 239 20.45 25.56 -20.34
CA CYS A 239 19.15 26.07 -19.92
C CYS A 239 18.65 25.47 -18.60
N LEU A 240 18.97 24.20 -18.32
CA LEU A 240 18.53 23.51 -17.10
C LEU A 240 19.44 23.77 -15.89
N THR A 241 20.71 24.11 -16.11
CA THR A 241 21.70 24.37 -15.04
C THR A 241 21.76 25.82 -14.56
N GLU A 242 21.03 26.74 -15.22
CA GLU A 242 20.72 28.07 -14.67
C GLU A 242 19.70 28.04 -13.51
N ILE A 243 19.12 26.86 -13.23
CA ILE A 243 18.29 26.62 -12.04
C ILE A 243 19.21 26.29 -10.85
N LYS A 244 19.19 27.11 -9.80
CA LYS A 244 20.10 27.07 -8.63
C LYS A 244 20.04 25.81 -7.75
N ASN A 245 19.33 24.74 -8.15
CA ASN A 245 19.07 23.60 -7.27
C ASN A 245 20.00 22.40 -7.59
N LEU A 246 20.89 22.07 -6.66
CA LEU A 246 21.95 21.06 -6.81
C LEU A 246 21.42 19.62 -6.99
N LYS A 247 20.23 19.31 -6.48
CA LYS A 247 19.66 17.95 -6.42
C LYS A 247 19.17 17.46 -7.79
N VAL A 248 18.51 18.34 -8.53
CA VAL A 248 18.07 18.11 -9.93
C VAL A 248 19.26 17.84 -10.85
N ARG A 249 20.40 18.46 -10.52
CA ARG A 249 21.65 18.33 -11.27
C ARG A 249 22.27 16.92 -11.14
N GLN A 250 22.17 16.30 -9.97
CA GLN A 250 22.70 14.96 -9.71
C GLN A 250 21.78 13.85 -10.25
N GLU A 251 20.46 14.02 -10.13
CA GLU A 251 19.47 13.03 -10.61
C GLU A 251 19.45 12.92 -12.15
N SER A 252 19.70 14.03 -12.83
CA SER A 252 19.75 14.07 -14.30
C SER A 252 20.98 13.34 -14.87
N VAL A 253 22.12 13.40 -14.18
CA VAL A 253 23.36 12.67 -14.55
C VAL A 253 23.18 11.16 -14.39
N LEU A 254 22.54 10.73 -13.29
CA LEU A 254 22.28 9.32 -13.00
C LEU A 254 21.31 8.66 -14.00
N LEU A 255 20.34 9.41 -14.52
CA LEU A 255 19.38 8.94 -15.52
C LEU A 255 20.05 8.70 -16.89
N LEU A 256 21.08 9.49 -17.23
CA LEU A 256 21.82 9.39 -18.49
C LEU A 256 22.76 8.19 -18.53
N GLU A 257 23.42 7.87 -17.41
CA GLU A 257 24.24 6.66 -17.29
C GLU A 257 23.38 5.39 -17.47
N LYS A 258 22.16 5.38 -16.93
CA LYS A 258 21.19 4.29 -17.11
C LYS A 258 20.75 4.11 -18.57
N LYS A 259 20.51 5.19 -19.31
CA LYS A 259 20.09 5.10 -20.72
C LYS A 259 21.20 4.63 -21.67
N ARG A 260 22.45 5.03 -21.43
CA ARG A 260 23.59 4.54 -22.24
C ARG A 260 23.85 3.04 -22.07
N ALA A 261 23.64 2.49 -20.87
CA ALA A 261 23.80 1.06 -20.61
C ALA A 261 22.77 0.21 -21.39
N VAL A 262 21.52 0.67 -21.49
CA VAL A 262 20.43 -0.03 -22.19
C VAL A 262 20.66 -0.07 -23.72
N GLY A 263 21.20 1.01 -24.31
CA GLY A 263 21.51 1.08 -25.74
C GLY A 263 22.71 0.25 -26.21
N VAL A 264 23.52 -0.26 -25.28
CA VAL A 264 24.61 -1.22 -25.57
C VAL A 264 24.06 -2.66 -25.55
N ILE A 265 23.13 -2.95 -24.64
CA ILE A 265 22.53 -4.29 -24.44
C ILE A 265 21.62 -4.68 -25.61
N GLN A 266 20.83 -3.75 -26.15
CA GLN A 266 19.92 -4.04 -27.29
C GLN A 266 20.63 -4.39 -28.59
N ARG A 267 21.89 -3.97 -28.77
CA ARG A 267 22.67 -4.27 -29.98
C ARG A 267 23.23 -5.70 -30.02
N GLN A 268 23.21 -6.41 -28.90
CA GLN A 268 23.78 -7.77 -28.80
C GLN A 268 22.73 -8.88 -28.94
N HIS A 269 21.43 -8.56 -28.94
CA HIS A 269 20.34 -9.54 -28.76
C HIS A 269 19.68 -10.04 -30.07
N SER A 270 20.18 -9.66 -31.26
CA SER A 270 19.55 -9.96 -32.56
C SER A 270 20.10 -11.19 -33.30
N HIS A 271 20.65 -12.17 -32.59
CA HIS A 271 21.05 -13.47 -33.15
C HIS A 271 20.56 -14.62 -32.28
N TYR A 272 19.86 -15.57 -32.91
CA TYR A 272 19.46 -16.93 -32.46
C TYR A 272 17.99 -17.21 -32.10
N ARG A 273 17.41 -18.16 -32.85
CA ARG A 273 16.15 -18.88 -32.62
C ARG A 273 16.26 -20.32 -33.18
N SER A 274 15.43 -21.24 -32.66
CA SER A 274 15.22 -22.68 -32.98
C SER A 274 16.02 -23.66 -32.08
N THR A 275 15.52 -24.78 -31.52
CA THR A 275 14.24 -25.52 -31.58
C THR A 275 14.19 -26.63 -30.47
N ILE A 276 12.99 -26.99 -30.00
CA ILE A 276 12.45 -28.35 -29.65
C ILE A 276 12.60 -29.00 -28.24
N SER A 277 11.39 -29.38 -27.77
CA SER A 277 10.84 -30.56 -27.03
C SER A 277 11.16 -30.89 -25.57
N VAL A 278 10.02 -31.06 -24.88
CA VAL A 278 9.75 -31.53 -23.53
C VAL A 278 9.92 -33.04 -23.43
N ASN A 279 10.63 -33.53 -22.39
CA ASN A 279 10.18 -34.63 -21.52
C ASN A 279 11.19 -34.93 -20.39
N GLU A 280 10.59 -35.27 -19.24
CA GLU A 280 11.12 -35.99 -18.07
C GLU A 280 11.75 -35.20 -16.90
N LEU A 281 11.21 -35.50 -15.72
CA LEU A 281 11.23 -34.76 -14.46
C LEU A 281 11.73 -35.69 -13.34
N PHE A 282 12.52 -35.11 -12.42
CA PHE A 282 12.84 -35.52 -11.04
C PHE A 282 13.85 -36.64 -10.75
N MET A 283 15.00 -36.26 -10.13
CA MET A 283 15.46 -36.64 -8.76
C MET A 283 16.87 -36.03 -8.45
N PRO A 284 17.31 -35.96 -7.17
CA PRO A 284 18.15 -34.88 -6.63
C PRO A 284 19.65 -35.19 -6.69
N CYS A 285 20.50 -34.20 -7.00
CA CYS A 285 21.96 -34.37 -6.93
C CYS A 285 22.70 -33.09 -6.49
N THR A 286 23.53 -33.28 -5.46
CA THR A 286 24.46 -32.35 -4.81
C THR A 286 25.75 -32.11 -5.62
N SER A 287 25.71 -32.22 -6.94
CA SER A 287 26.87 -31.94 -7.80
C SER A 287 26.42 -31.59 -9.21
N ILE A 288 26.42 -30.31 -9.55
CA ILE A 288 26.33 -29.84 -10.94
C ILE A 288 27.72 -29.33 -11.35
N GLN A 289 28.51 -30.24 -11.94
CA GLN A 289 29.47 -29.86 -12.98
C GLN A 289 28.79 -30.09 -14.33
N SER A 290 28.71 -29.00 -15.10
CA SER A 290 28.44 -28.93 -16.55
C SER A 290 27.46 -29.94 -17.14
N ALA A 291 26.17 -29.61 -17.10
CA ALA A 291 25.22 -30.00 -18.14
C ALA A 291 24.55 -28.72 -18.66
N ASN A 292 24.44 -28.57 -19.98
CA ASN A 292 23.86 -27.40 -20.64
C ASN A 292 22.34 -27.35 -20.36
N VAL A 293 21.98 -26.75 -19.23
CA VAL A 293 20.62 -26.30 -18.94
C VAL A 293 20.33 -25.12 -19.86
N GLY A 294 19.19 -25.11 -20.55
CA GLY A 294 18.72 -23.94 -21.30
C GLY A 294 18.83 -22.71 -20.41
N GLU A 295 19.50 -21.67 -20.91
CA GLU A 295 19.94 -20.54 -20.09
C GLU A 295 18.79 -20.01 -19.26
N ASP A 296 18.98 -20.05 -17.94
CA ASP A 296 18.07 -19.44 -16.99
C ASP A 296 17.76 -18.00 -17.43
N PRO A 297 16.51 -17.69 -17.83
CA PRO A 297 16.17 -16.37 -18.38
C PRO A 297 16.35 -15.25 -17.35
N PHE A 298 16.57 -15.60 -16.08
CA PHE A 298 16.80 -14.69 -14.97
C PHE A 298 18.25 -14.69 -14.49
N ASN A 299 19.20 -15.24 -15.25
CA ASN A 299 20.65 -15.14 -14.99
C ASN A 299 21.12 -13.67 -14.83
N HIS A 300 20.38 -12.70 -15.35
CA HIS A 300 20.63 -11.29 -15.11
C HIS A 300 20.56 -10.92 -13.61
N ILE A 301 19.76 -11.62 -12.80
CA ILE A 301 19.75 -11.45 -11.34
C ILE A 301 21.11 -11.87 -10.77
N ARG A 302 21.67 -13.00 -11.19
CA ARG A 302 23.04 -13.42 -10.85
C ARG A 302 24.09 -12.44 -11.31
N PHE A 303 23.96 -11.90 -12.52
CA PHE A 303 24.84 -10.85 -13.01
C PHE A 303 24.75 -9.60 -12.15
N TYR A 304 23.54 -9.19 -11.75
CA TYR A 304 23.37 -8.07 -10.83
C TYR A 304 23.93 -8.35 -9.44
N ILE A 305 23.75 -9.56 -8.89
CA ILE A 305 24.33 -9.95 -7.61
C ILE A 305 25.87 -9.92 -7.69
N ARG A 306 26.45 -10.54 -8.73
CA ARG A 306 27.90 -10.59 -8.95
C ARG A 306 28.52 -9.22 -9.20
N ASP A 307 27.81 -8.33 -9.89
CA ASP A 307 28.24 -6.95 -10.14
C ASP A 307 27.88 -5.99 -8.99
N GLU A 308 27.40 -6.50 -7.86
CA GLU A 308 26.97 -5.72 -6.68
C GLU A 308 25.82 -4.71 -6.97
N LYS A 309 25.06 -4.91 -8.04
CA LYS A 309 23.88 -4.12 -8.44
C LYS A 309 22.61 -4.62 -7.73
N TYR A 310 22.64 -4.71 -6.41
CA TYR A 310 21.59 -5.35 -5.60
C TYR A 310 20.19 -4.75 -5.80
N ALA A 311 20.07 -3.43 -5.97
CA ALA A 311 18.78 -2.79 -6.23
C ALA A 311 18.09 -3.33 -7.50
N ALA A 312 18.87 -3.51 -8.59
CA ALA A 312 18.37 -4.07 -9.84
C ALA A 312 18.04 -5.56 -9.69
N ALA A 313 18.85 -6.31 -8.94
CA ALA A 313 18.57 -7.71 -8.61
C ALA A 313 17.25 -7.86 -7.84
N ILE A 314 16.99 -6.98 -6.86
CA ILE A 314 15.76 -6.99 -6.06
C ILE A 314 14.55 -6.56 -6.88
N GLU A 315 14.68 -5.57 -7.76
CA GLU A 315 13.60 -5.14 -8.65
C GLU A 315 13.21 -6.27 -9.62
N SER A 316 14.20 -6.90 -10.26
CA SER A 316 13.99 -8.09 -11.09
C SER A 316 13.35 -9.23 -10.31
N LEU A 317 13.84 -9.52 -9.09
CA LEU A 317 13.29 -10.57 -8.25
C LEU A 317 11.85 -10.25 -7.81
N SER A 318 11.55 -9.00 -7.45
CA SER A 318 10.21 -8.53 -7.10
C SER A 318 9.25 -8.65 -8.28
N PHE A 319 9.72 -8.35 -9.49
CA PHE A 319 8.97 -8.57 -10.72
C PHE A 319 8.66 -10.05 -10.94
N LEU A 320 9.63 -10.94 -10.70
CA LEU A 320 9.41 -12.39 -10.78
C LEU A 320 8.30 -12.87 -9.83
N PHE A 321 8.37 -12.44 -8.57
CA PHE A 321 7.36 -12.81 -7.58
C PHE A 321 5.94 -12.30 -7.91
N ARG A 322 5.83 -11.18 -8.65
CA ARG A 322 4.56 -10.62 -9.13
C ARG A 322 4.02 -11.31 -10.38
N THR A 323 4.85 -11.99 -11.15
CA THR A 323 4.50 -12.54 -12.48
C THR A 323 4.19 -14.04 -12.47
N ASN A 324 3.96 -14.65 -11.29
CA ASN A 324 3.80 -16.10 -11.14
C ASN A 324 4.97 -16.91 -11.75
N ALA A 325 6.18 -16.34 -11.76
CA ALA A 325 7.37 -17.09 -12.12
C ALA A 325 7.58 -18.27 -11.16
N ASP A 326 8.35 -19.28 -11.60
CA ASP A 326 8.66 -20.46 -10.78
C ASP A 326 9.18 -20.00 -9.41
N VAL A 327 8.42 -20.32 -8.37
CA VAL A 327 8.71 -19.81 -7.04
C VAL A 327 9.99 -20.46 -6.50
N THR A 328 10.31 -21.70 -6.89
CA THR A 328 11.58 -22.36 -6.55
C THR A 328 12.76 -21.53 -7.07
N LEU A 329 12.65 -21.02 -8.30
CA LEU A 329 13.66 -20.18 -8.92
C LEU A 329 13.76 -18.81 -8.24
N CYS A 330 12.62 -18.19 -7.92
CA CYS A 330 12.59 -16.95 -7.15
C CYS A 330 13.28 -17.13 -5.77
N TYR A 331 13.04 -18.25 -5.10
CA TYR A 331 13.67 -18.56 -3.81
C TYR A 331 15.16 -18.81 -3.95
N PHE A 332 15.57 -19.52 -4.99
CA PHE A 332 16.98 -19.75 -5.31
C PHE A 332 17.73 -18.41 -5.44
N TYR A 333 17.18 -17.47 -6.22
CA TYR A 333 17.75 -16.13 -6.35
C TYR A 333 17.68 -15.31 -5.07
N LEU A 334 16.60 -15.43 -4.29
CA LEU A 334 16.49 -14.79 -2.99
C LEU A 334 17.60 -15.27 -2.05
N PHE A 335 17.89 -16.57 -2.02
CA PHE A 335 18.95 -17.17 -1.22
C PHE A 335 20.36 -16.76 -1.70
N GLU A 336 20.60 -16.72 -3.01
CA GLU A 336 21.88 -16.21 -3.54
C GLU A 336 22.08 -14.75 -3.13
N LEU A 337 21.04 -13.92 -3.26
CA LEU A 337 21.08 -12.50 -2.88
C LEU A 337 21.24 -12.32 -1.37
N PHE A 338 20.75 -13.28 -0.58
CA PHE A 338 20.90 -13.34 0.88
C PHE A 338 22.36 -13.46 1.33
N LEU A 339 23.23 -14.10 0.55
CA LEU A 339 24.66 -14.21 0.86
C LEU A 339 25.36 -12.84 0.86
N HIS A 340 24.74 -11.85 0.21
CA HIS A 340 25.23 -10.48 0.11
C HIS A 340 24.52 -9.55 1.08
N ILE A 341 24.17 -10.08 2.26
CA ILE A 341 23.26 -9.58 3.28
C ILE A 341 23.42 -8.09 3.64
N GLN A 342 24.55 -7.44 3.35
CA GLN A 342 24.79 -6.07 3.80
C GLN A 342 23.90 -4.99 3.16
N THR A 343 23.20 -5.29 2.05
CA THR A 343 22.46 -4.31 1.19
C THR A 343 20.92 -4.47 1.17
N LEU A 344 20.31 -5.13 2.16
CA LEU A 344 18.91 -5.57 2.14
C LEU A 344 17.82 -4.53 2.52
N ASP A 345 18.14 -3.24 2.76
CA ASP A 345 17.13 -2.22 3.09
C ASP A 345 15.98 -2.15 2.04
N ILE A 346 16.28 -2.54 0.80
CA ILE A 346 15.34 -2.56 -0.33
C ILE A 346 14.43 -3.81 -0.33
N ILE A 347 14.84 -4.92 0.33
CA ILE A 347 14.04 -6.16 0.42
C ILE A 347 13.03 -6.09 1.56
N ALA A 348 13.39 -5.46 2.67
CA ALA A 348 12.58 -5.39 3.89
C ALA A 348 11.08 -5.12 3.63
N PRO A 349 10.66 -4.19 2.74
CA PRO A 349 9.25 -3.93 2.46
C PRO A 349 8.51 -5.08 1.73
N ASN A 350 9.23 -5.86 0.93
CA ASN A 350 8.65 -6.92 0.09
C ASN A 350 8.71 -8.29 0.76
N LEU A 351 9.59 -8.46 1.75
CA LEU A 351 9.93 -9.71 2.41
C LEU A 351 8.76 -10.45 3.08
N PRO A 352 7.78 -9.77 3.74
CA PRO A 352 6.61 -10.46 4.27
C PRO A 352 5.78 -11.15 3.18
N TYR A 353 5.72 -10.56 2.00
CA TYR A 353 5.05 -11.13 0.83
C TYR A 353 5.87 -12.28 0.22
N LEU A 354 7.20 -12.16 0.22
CA LEU A 354 8.10 -13.23 -0.22
C LEU A 354 7.85 -14.49 0.61
N ILE A 355 7.99 -14.40 1.94
CA ILE A 355 7.80 -15.53 2.87
C ILE A 355 6.43 -16.21 2.69
N GLY A 356 5.37 -15.44 2.44
CA GLY A 356 4.00 -15.97 2.31
C GLY A 356 3.70 -16.74 1.03
N ARG A 357 4.59 -16.73 0.02
CA ARG A 357 4.32 -17.33 -1.30
C ARG A 357 5.16 -18.57 -1.64
N SER A 358 6.08 -18.98 -0.78
CA SER A 358 6.94 -20.11 -1.09
C SER A 358 6.21 -21.45 -1.19
N PRO A 359 6.59 -22.32 -2.14
CA PRO A 359 6.21 -23.73 -2.16
C PRO A 359 7.17 -24.62 -1.35
N ASN A 360 8.28 -24.06 -0.82
CA ASN A 360 9.30 -24.84 -0.14
C ASN A 360 8.83 -25.36 1.23
N LYS A 361 9.58 -26.33 1.78
CA LYS A 361 9.28 -26.94 3.08
C LYS A 361 9.20 -25.84 4.16
N PRO A 362 8.24 -25.92 5.10
CA PRO A 362 8.09 -24.96 6.20
C PRO A 362 9.42 -24.61 6.90
N GLU A 363 10.33 -25.57 7.03
CA GLU A 363 11.65 -25.35 7.67
C GLU A 363 12.50 -24.29 6.94
N ASP A 364 12.45 -24.20 5.61
CA ASP A 364 13.24 -23.21 4.85
C ASP A 364 12.72 -21.79 5.12
N HIS A 365 11.41 -21.62 5.32
CA HIS A 365 10.81 -20.32 5.63
C HIS A 365 11.13 -19.90 7.05
N ARG A 366 11.16 -20.86 7.97
CA ARG A 366 11.57 -20.62 9.34
C ARG A 366 13.02 -20.19 9.40
N GLU A 367 13.91 -20.91 8.72
CA GLU A 367 15.33 -20.54 8.66
C GLU A 367 15.53 -19.15 8.05
N LEU A 368 14.83 -18.85 6.95
CA LEU A 368 14.86 -17.52 6.33
C LEU A 368 14.39 -16.43 7.31
N ALA A 369 13.23 -16.63 7.95
CA ALA A 369 12.67 -15.69 8.91
C ALA A 369 13.60 -15.45 10.11
N THR A 370 14.23 -16.50 10.66
CA THR A 370 15.22 -16.39 11.73
C THR A 370 16.48 -15.63 11.29
N LYS A 371 17.02 -15.93 10.10
CA LYS A 371 18.19 -15.22 9.57
C LYS A 371 17.91 -13.72 9.34
N LEU A 372 16.70 -13.40 8.87
CA LEU A 372 16.25 -12.03 8.69
C LEU A 372 16.07 -11.31 10.02
N ALA A 373 15.51 -11.97 11.02
CA ALA A 373 15.38 -11.41 12.35
C ALA A 373 16.74 -11.03 12.93
N LYS A 374 17.75 -11.90 12.77
CA LYS A 374 19.13 -11.61 13.15
C LYS A 374 19.71 -10.43 12.38
N TRP A 375 19.47 -10.37 11.07
CA TRP A 375 19.92 -9.26 10.23
C TRP A 375 19.37 -7.89 10.67
N PHE A 376 18.07 -7.83 10.98
CA PHE A 376 17.43 -6.63 11.51
C PHE A 376 17.93 -6.29 12.92
N THR A 377 18.19 -7.31 13.75
CA THR A 377 18.78 -7.16 15.09
C THR A 377 20.13 -6.47 15.02
N ASP A 378 21.02 -6.92 14.11
CA ASP A 378 22.36 -6.35 13.91
C ASP A 378 22.31 -4.87 13.47
N ARG A 379 21.17 -4.41 12.93
CA ARG A 379 20.91 -3.01 12.52
C ARG A 379 20.07 -2.21 13.49
N THR A 380 19.77 -2.76 14.67
CA THR A 380 18.90 -2.13 15.68
C THR A 380 17.44 -1.90 15.22
N CYS A 381 17.01 -2.59 14.16
CA CYS A 381 15.63 -2.59 13.65
C CYS A 381 14.79 -3.64 14.42
N TYR A 382 14.63 -3.43 15.72
CA TYR A 382 14.11 -4.46 16.62
C TYR A 382 12.63 -4.85 16.35
N SER A 383 11.79 -3.91 15.93
CA SER A 383 10.38 -4.18 15.62
C SER A 383 10.22 -5.11 14.41
N GLU A 384 11.00 -4.87 13.35
CA GLU A 384 11.05 -5.71 12.16
C GLU A 384 11.63 -7.10 12.48
N ALA A 385 12.65 -7.15 13.33
CA ALA A 385 13.22 -8.40 13.81
C ALA A 385 12.21 -9.24 14.60
N ILE A 386 11.44 -8.62 15.52
CA ILE A 386 10.36 -9.30 16.25
C ILE A 386 9.30 -9.84 15.28
N GLY A 387 8.88 -9.05 14.28
CA GLY A 387 7.94 -9.52 13.25
C GLY A 387 8.47 -10.74 12.47
N CYS A 388 9.77 -10.78 12.18
CA CYS A 388 10.40 -11.94 11.56
C CYS A 388 10.45 -13.16 12.49
N TYR A 389 10.77 -12.98 13.77
CA TYR A 389 10.73 -14.08 14.74
C TYR A 389 9.31 -14.60 14.97
N ALA A 390 8.30 -13.74 15.00
CA ALA A 390 6.90 -14.15 15.12
C ALA A 390 6.46 -15.02 13.94
N LYS A 391 6.85 -14.66 12.70
CA LYS A 391 6.65 -15.51 11.52
C LYS A 391 7.33 -16.86 11.65
N ALA A 392 8.57 -16.89 12.14
CA ALA A 392 9.28 -18.15 12.41
C ALA A 392 8.52 -19.04 13.41
N LEU A 393 7.93 -18.44 14.45
CA LEU A 393 7.12 -19.13 15.46
C LEU A 393 5.78 -19.63 14.91
N CYS A 394 5.12 -18.88 14.02
CA CYS A 394 3.91 -19.33 13.31
C CYS A 394 4.16 -20.62 12.52
N ILE A 395 5.35 -20.74 11.94
CA ILE A 395 5.74 -21.89 11.13
C ILE A 395 6.04 -23.10 12.04
N ARG A 396 6.93 -22.91 13.02
CA ARG A 396 7.25 -23.93 14.02
C ARG A 396 7.78 -23.26 15.28
N GLU A 397 7.03 -23.47 16.36
CA GLU A 397 7.36 -22.97 17.69
C GLU A 397 8.73 -23.49 18.17
N SER A 398 9.49 -22.62 18.80
CA SER A 398 10.85 -22.88 19.23
C SER A 398 11.19 -22.01 20.43
N LEU A 399 11.66 -22.63 21.52
CA LEU A 399 12.02 -21.92 22.74
C LEU A 399 13.12 -20.88 22.47
N ASP A 400 14.14 -21.24 21.67
CA ASP A 400 15.23 -20.32 21.32
C ASP A 400 14.72 -19.07 20.59
N VAL A 401 13.74 -19.22 19.69
CA VAL A 401 13.17 -18.08 18.95
C VAL A 401 12.35 -17.18 19.88
N HIS A 402 11.62 -17.75 20.84
CA HIS A 402 10.95 -16.96 21.88
C HIS A 402 11.95 -16.21 22.75
N ASN A 403 13.07 -16.84 23.09
CA ASN A 403 14.10 -16.21 23.92
C ASN A 403 14.74 -15.03 23.20
N GLU A 404 15.15 -15.21 21.94
CA GLU A 404 15.71 -14.14 21.13
C GLU A 404 14.71 -13.00 20.89
N SER A 405 13.45 -13.31 20.57
CA SER A 405 12.40 -12.29 20.43
C SER A 405 12.14 -11.51 21.73
N SER A 406 12.21 -12.17 22.89
CA SER A 406 12.02 -11.50 24.19
C SER A 406 13.18 -10.57 24.56
N LYS A 407 14.42 -10.91 24.19
CA LYS A 407 15.57 -10.00 24.34
C LYS A 407 15.36 -8.71 23.53
N LEU A 408 14.86 -8.83 22.30
CA LEU A 408 14.55 -7.67 21.46
C LEU A 408 13.43 -6.80 22.04
N PHE A 409 12.40 -7.42 22.60
CA PHE A 409 11.30 -6.70 23.25
C PHE A 409 11.82 -5.78 24.35
N ILE A 410 12.72 -6.27 25.20
CA ILE A 410 13.37 -5.46 26.24
C ILE A 410 14.21 -4.33 25.64
N ASN A 411 14.93 -4.59 24.54
CA ASN A 411 15.71 -3.54 23.88
C ASN A 411 14.85 -2.40 23.33
N ILE A 412 13.62 -2.67 22.92
CA ILE A 412 12.65 -1.64 22.52
C ILE A 412 12.14 -0.86 23.73
N ALA A 413 11.82 -1.54 24.84
CA ALA A 413 11.30 -0.90 26.04
C ALA A 413 12.39 -0.08 26.79
N ARG A 414 13.66 -0.46 26.66
CA ARG A 414 14.78 0.07 27.45
C ARG A 414 14.94 1.59 27.40
N PRO A 415 14.96 2.28 26.24
CA PRO A 415 15.11 3.73 26.22
C PRO A 415 14.00 4.45 26.97
N ILE A 416 12.78 3.89 26.93
CA ILE A 416 11.64 4.45 27.63
C ILE A 416 11.77 4.19 29.13
N LEU A 417 12.16 2.97 29.55
CA LEU A 417 12.39 2.64 30.97
C LEU A 417 13.49 3.50 31.60
N GLU A 418 14.57 3.77 30.86
CA GLU A 418 15.66 4.65 31.29
C GLU A 418 15.22 6.12 31.40
N ALA A 419 14.31 6.58 30.53
CA ALA A 419 13.78 7.94 30.59
C ALA A 419 12.76 8.16 31.72
N LYS A 420 12.14 7.08 32.21
CA LYS A 420 10.87 7.16 32.94
C LYS A 420 10.97 7.69 34.36
N VAL A 421 12.15 7.67 35.01
CA VAL A 421 12.21 8.11 36.41
C VAL A 421 13.53 8.79 36.76
N LYS A 422 13.40 10.04 37.23
CA LYS A 422 14.41 10.75 38.02
C LYS A 422 13.82 10.95 39.43
N PRO A 423 13.95 9.97 40.33
CA PRO A 423 13.32 10.04 41.64
C PRO A 423 13.87 11.23 42.43
N LYS A 424 12.98 12.02 43.04
CA LYS A 424 13.32 13.28 43.73
C LYS A 424 13.42 13.17 45.24
N ASN A 425 13.09 12.01 45.81
CA ASN A 425 13.16 11.78 47.25
C ASN A 425 13.29 10.28 47.55
N LYS A 426 13.58 9.96 48.81
CA LYS A 426 13.75 8.57 49.30
C LYS A 426 12.56 7.66 48.98
N ILE A 427 11.32 8.14 49.14
CA ILE A 427 10.12 7.32 48.91
C ILE A 427 10.02 6.95 47.44
N GLU A 428 10.21 7.91 46.54
CA GLU A 428 10.23 7.68 45.10
C GLU A 428 11.35 6.72 44.68
N TRP A 429 12.52 6.80 45.31
CA TRP A 429 13.62 5.85 45.08
C TRP A 429 13.26 4.42 45.48
N THR A 430 12.65 4.23 46.65
CA THR A 430 12.18 2.89 47.07
C THR A 430 11.18 2.33 46.05
N SER A 431 10.17 3.12 45.69
CA SER A 431 9.17 2.73 44.68
C SER A 431 9.79 2.43 43.31
N TYR A 432 10.84 3.16 42.93
CA TYR A 432 11.55 2.91 41.67
C TYR A 432 12.33 1.59 41.71
N LEU A 433 12.99 1.25 42.81
CA LEU A 433 13.68 -0.03 42.94
C LEU A 433 12.68 -1.20 43.02
N ASP A 434 11.54 -1.03 43.71
CA ASP A 434 10.45 -2.01 43.70
C ASP A 434 9.91 -2.22 42.28
N PHE A 435 9.77 -1.13 41.52
CA PHE A 435 9.41 -1.17 40.10
C PHE A 435 10.44 -1.95 39.28
N LEU A 436 11.74 -1.67 39.41
CA LEU A 436 12.78 -2.41 38.67
C LEU A 436 12.73 -3.92 38.96
N GLU A 437 12.48 -4.31 40.21
CA GLU A 437 12.36 -5.72 40.59
C GLU A 437 11.08 -6.36 40.04
N SER A 438 9.99 -5.60 39.94
CA SER A 438 8.76 -6.09 39.30
C SER A 438 8.94 -6.43 37.81
N LEU A 439 9.99 -5.87 37.19
CA LEU A 439 10.34 -6.13 35.79
C LEU A 439 11.11 -7.44 35.58
N ASP A 440 11.51 -8.16 36.64
CA ASP A 440 12.29 -9.42 36.54
C ASP A 440 11.65 -10.44 35.58
N ARG A 441 10.32 -10.45 35.49
CA ARG A 441 9.56 -11.32 34.57
C ARG A 441 9.77 -11.02 33.07
N PHE A 442 10.41 -9.91 32.73
CA PHE A 442 10.71 -9.52 31.35
C PHE A 442 12.15 -9.82 30.93
N PHE A 443 13.05 -10.06 31.89
CA PHE A 443 14.45 -10.35 31.61
C PHE A 443 14.69 -11.86 31.51
N LEU A 444 15.55 -12.27 30.59
CA LEU A 444 16.01 -13.67 30.52
C LEU A 444 17.37 -13.86 31.18
N GLU A 445 18.16 -12.80 31.25
CA GLU A 445 19.52 -12.82 31.74
C GLU A 445 19.69 -11.70 32.78
N GLY A 446 20.44 -11.97 33.84
CA GLY A 446 20.69 -10.97 34.89
C GLY A 446 21.47 -9.74 34.39
N VAL A 447 22.10 -9.84 33.21
CA VAL A 447 22.85 -8.74 32.58
C VAL A 447 21.91 -7.59 32.20
N ASP A 448 20.75 -7.87 31.60
CA ASP A 448 19.79 -6.82 31.21
C ASP A 448 19.24 -6.08 32.42
N ARG A 449 18.93 -6.82 33.49
CA ARG A 449 18.57 -6.24 34.79
C ARG A 449 19.72 -5.38 35.35
N GLY A 450 20.95 -5.89 35.29
CA GLY A 450 22.14 -5.18 35.76
C GLY A 450 22.33 -3.82 35.10
N ILE A 451 22.03 -3.71 33.80
CA ILE A 451 22.12 -2.43 33.07
C ILE A 451 21.15 -1.39 33.63
N LEU A 452 19.91 -1.78 33.98
CA LEU A 452 18.95 -0.85 34.60
C LEU A 452 19.40 -0.42 36.00
N TYR A 453 19.96 -1.34 36.79
CA TYR A 453 20.53 -1.00 38.11
C TYR A 453 21.76 -0.09 37.99
N GLN A 454 22.62 -0.28 36.98
CA GLN A 454 23.73 0.65 36.70
C GLN A 454 23.22 2.03 36.27
N SER A 455 22.11 2.09 35.54
CA SER A 455 21.46 3.36 35.23
C SER A 455 20.93 4.04 36.50
N ALA A 456 20.25 3.29 37.36
CA ALA A 456 19.79 3.75 38.66
C ALA A 456 20.93 4.23 39.57
N GLU A 457 22.06 3.52 39.58
CA GLU A 457 23.27 3.87 40.32
C GLU A 457 23.84 5.23 39.86
N ARG A 458 23.90 5.48 38.56
CA ARG A 458 24.35 6.77 38.01
C ARG A 458 23.42 7.92 38.42
N GLU A 459 22.11 7.70 38.37
CA GLU A 459 21.12 8.72 38.72
C GLU A 459 21.11 9.02 40.23
N ILE A 460 21.20 8.01 41.11
CA ILE A 460 21.25 8.24 42.55
C ILE A 460 22.54 8.94 42.97
N TYR A 461 23.66 8.66 42.29
CA TYR A 461 24.94 9.35 42.49
C TYR A 461 24.84 10.84 42.16
N ASN A 462 24.09 11.20 41.12
CA ASN A 462 23.85 12.59 40.74
C ASN A 462 22.89 13.30 41.72
N PHE A 463 21.99 12.55 42.36
CA PHE A 463 20.96 13.10 43.23
C PHE A 463 21.44 13.30 44.69
N ILE A 464 22.26 12.39 45.21
CA ILE A 464 22.66 12.38 46.62
C ILE A 464 24.15 12.77 46.72
N PRO A 465 24.50 13.93 47.32
CA PRO A 465 25.88 14.25 47.59
C PRO A 465 26.51 13.14 48.44
N LEU A 466 27.63 12.58 47.99
CA LEU A 466 28.38 11.47 48.59
C LEU A 466 28.84 11.65 50.05
N LYS A 467 28.43 12.70 50.76
CA LYS A 467 29.04 13.07 52.04
C LYS A 467 28.00 13.37 53.11
N GLY A 468 27.66 12.30 53.82
CA GLY A 468 27.03 12.34 55.13
C GLY A 468 26.87 10.91 55.65
N GLU A 469 27.89 10.38 56.32
CA GLU A 469 27.76 9.17 57.15
C GLU A 469 26.60 9.39 58.13
N GLY A 470 25.48 8.69 57.89
CA GLY A 470 24.22 8.88 58.62
C GLY A 470 23.00 9.18 57.74
N SER A 471 23.15 9.27 56.40
CA SER A 471 21.99 9.55 55.54
C SER A 471 20.98 8.40 55.51
N ASP A 472 19.71 8.77 55.54
CA ASP A 472 18.53 7.93 55.33
C ASP A 472 18.57 7.06 54.05
N TYR A 473 19.57 7.25 53.18
CA TYR A 473 19.72 6.63 51.87
C TYR A 473 20.72 5.47 51.82
N ASN A 474 21.42 5.16 52.93
CA ASN A 474 22.37 4.03 52.98
C ASN A 474 21.73 2.69 52.57
N ALA A 475 20.47 2.46 52.96
CA ALA A 475 19.74 1.25 52.58
C ALA A 475 19.47 1.18 51.06
N LEU A 476 19.22 2.33 50.41
CA LEU A 476 19.03 2.41 48.96
C LEU A 476 20.34 2.12 48.22
N TRP A 477 21.45 2.70 48.68
CA TRP A 477 22.79 2.40 48.15
C TRP A 477 23.14 0.93 48.27
N GLN A 478 22.87 0.30 49.42
CA GLN A 478 23.10 -1.13 49.60
C GLN A 478 22.23 -1.97 48.65
N ARG A 479 20.95 -1.62 48.46
CA ARG A 479 20.05 -2.33 47.52
C ARG A 479 20.48 -2.17 46.06
N ILE A 480 21.06 -1.04 45.68
CA ILE A 480 21.58 -0.80 44.33
C ILE A 480 22.92 -1.54 44.12
N ALA A 481 23.83 -1.46 45.08
CA ALA A 481 25.15 -2.10 45.01
C ALA A 481 25.06 -3.63 45.11
N THR A 482 24.05 -4.14 45.82
CA THR A 482 23.79 -5.57 45.99
C THR A 482 22.31 -5.84 45.65
N PRO A 483 21.94 -5.81 44.36
CA PRO A 483 20.57 -6.07 43.94
C PRO A 483 20.14 -7.48 44.38
N PRO A 484 18.85 -7.69 44.70
CA PRO A 484 18.34 -9.02 45.01
C PRO A 484 18.69 -10.05 43.93
N LEU A 485 18.91 -11.30 44.32
CA LEU A 485 19.25 -12.38 43.39
C LEU A 485 18.21 -12.45 42.26
N PHE A 486 18.68 -12.31 41.02
CA PHE A 486 17.83 -12.46 39.85
C PHE A 486 17.49 -13.93 39.61
N ILE A 487 16.19 -14.21 39.48
CA ILE A 487 15.68 -15.53 39.12
C ILE A 487 14.99 -15.36 37.75
N PRO A 488 15.55 -15.95 36.67
CA PRO A 488 14.94 -15.83 35.36
C PRO A 488 13.54 -16.47 35.36
N PRO A 489 12.58 -15.90 34.61
CA PRO A 489 11.24 -16.45 34.53
C PRO A 489 11.25 -17.81 33.85
N THR A 490 10.33 -18.70 34.26
CA THR A 490 10.21 -20.05 33.68
C THR A 490 9.75 -20.05 32.22
N LYS A 491 9.09 -18.96 31.80
CA LYS A 491 8.67 -18.71 30.43
C LYS A 491 9.09 -17.30 30.04
N SER A 492 9.61 -17.16 28.83
CA SER A 492 9.95 -15.84 28.30
C SER A 492 8.68 -15.01 28.04
N THR A 493 8.84 -13.69 27.95
CA THR A 493 7.72 -12.76 27.73
C THR A 493 6.94 -13.10 26.47
N THR A 494 7.63 -13.32 25.34
CA THR A 494 6.94 -13.64 24.09
C THR A 494 6.30 -15.01 24.09
N GLN A 495 6.86 -15.98 24.84
CA GLN A 495 6.23 -17.29 25.02
C GLN A 495 4.89 -17.16 25.76
N ARG A 496 4.82 -16.33 26.82
CA ARG A 496 3.57 -16.04 27.52
C ARG A 496 2.51 -15.43 26.60
N TYR A 497 2.89 -14.44 25.78
CA TYR A 497 1.97 -13.81 24.82
C TYR A 497 1.45 -14.80 23.80
N TRP A 498 2.34 -15.65 23.30
CA TRP A 498 2.01 -16.69 22.33
C TRP A 498 1.05 -17.75 22.89
N GLU A 499 1.28 -18.21 24.12
CA GLU A 499 0.37 -19.15 24.81
C GLU A 499 -1.02 -18.55 25.06
N ALA A 500 -1.07 -17.28 25.46
CA ALA A 500 -2.34 -16.57 25.62
C ALA A 500 -3.08 -16.41 24.27
N TYR A 501 -2.35 -16.06 23.20
CA TYR A 501 -2.92 -15.97 21.86
C TYR A 501 -3.40 -17.34 21.32
N LYS A 502 -2.67 -18.42 21.60
CA LYS A 502 -3.10 -19.80 21.29
C LYS A 502 -4.39 -20.18 22.02
N THR A 503 -4.51 -19.79 23.28
CA THR A 503 -5.72 -20.02 24.08
C THR A 503 -6.92 -19.32 23.43
N PHE A 504 -6.72 -18.06 23.02
CA PHE A 504 -7.72 -17.30 22.27
C PHE A 504 -8.11 -17.98 20.93
N THR A 505 -7.12 -18.38 20.13
CA THR A 505 -7.38 -18.96 18.80
C THR A 505 -7.98 -20.37 18.84
N ALA A 506 -7.75 -21.14 19.90
CA ALA A 506 -8.31 -22.48 20.07
C ALA A 506 -9.85 -22.53 20.08
N HIS A 507 -10.52 -21.43 20.42
CA HIS A 507 -11.98 -21.34 20.35
C HIS A 507 -12.52 -21.42 18.92
N PHE A 508 -11.72 -21.02 17.93
CA PHE A 508 -12.15 -21.02 16.54
C PHE A 508 -11.96 -22.40 15.89
N THR A 509 -10.87 -23.12 16.19
CA THR A 509 -10.60 -24.40 15.52
C THR A 509 -11.58 -25.52 15.87
N ASN A 510 -12.09 -25.51 17.10
CA ASN A 510 -12.93 -26.60 17.62
C ASN A 510 -14.43 -26.31 17.52
N GLU A 511 -14.86 -25.04 17.59
CA GLU A 511 -16.28 -24.70 17.67
C GLU A 511 -16.88 -24.22 16.35
N ILE A 512 -16.08 -23.79 15.35
CA ILE A 512 -16.60 -23.24 14.08
C ILE A 512 -17.36 -24.29 13.26
N LYS A 513 -16.81 -25.51 13.11
CA LYS A 513 -17.39 -26.53 12.22
C LYS A 513 -18.76 -27.04 12.69
N ASP A 514 -19.01 -26.99 13.99
CA ASP A 514 -20.26 -27.45 14.61
C ASP A 514 -21.26 -26.30 14.86
N ALA A 515 -20.78 -25.05 14.82
CA ALA A 515 -21.59 -23.86 15.00
C ALA A 515 -22.29 -23.48 13.70
N GLY A 516 -23.42 -24.14 13.39
CA GLY A 516 -24.33 -23.63 12.37
C GLY A 516 -24.74 -22.17 12.65
N VAL A 517 -25.34 -21.48 11.66
CA VAL A 517 -25.69 -20.04 11.71
C VAL A 517 -26.36 -19.59 13.02
N LYS A 518 -27.13 -20.47 13.67
CA LYS A 518 -27.82 -20.21 14.95
C LYS A 518 -26.89 -20.07 16.17
N ASN A 519 -25.68 -20.62 16.11
CA ASN A 519 -24.71 -20.63 17.21
C ASN A 519 -23.64 -19.53 17.09
N VAL A 520 -23.64 -18.78 15.98
CA VAL A 520 -22.68 -17.69 15.71
C VAL A 520 -22.60 -16.69 16.87
N ARG A 521 -23.75 -16.32 17.45
CA ARG A 521 -23.80 -15.36 18.59
C ARG A 521 -23.05 -15.87 19.81
N ALA A 522 -23.27 -17.13 20.19
CA ALA A 522 -22.60 -17.73 21.35
C ALA A 522 -21.09 -17.84 21.12
N LEU A 523 -20.68 -18.17 19.89
CA LEU A 523 -19.27 -18.20 19.49
C LEU A 523 -18.62 -16.81 19.60
N GLN A 524 -19.29 -15.76 19.09
CA GLN A 524 -18.83 -14.38 19.19
C GLN A 524 -18.66 -13.93 20.65
N GLN A 525 -19.61 -14.27 21.53
CA GLN A 525 -19.54 -13.95 22.96
C GLN A 525 -18.38 -14.65 23.67
N LYS A 526 -18.11 -15.92 23.35
CA LYS A 526 -16.91 -16.61 23.88
C LYS A 526 -15.62 -16.00 23.33
N ALA A 527 -15.59 -15.70 22.04
CA ALA A 527 -14.43 -15.11 21.37
C ALA A 527 -14.06 -13.73 21.95
N ILE A 528 -15.05 -12.87 22.23
CA ILE A 528 -14.80 -11.55 22.85
C ILE A 528 -14.27 -11.67 24.27
N THR A 529 -14.80 -12.58 25.08
CA THR A 529 -14.27 -12.82 26.42
C THR A 529 -12.83 -13.32 26.36
N SER A 530 -12.56 -14.32 25.52
CA SER A 530 -11.22 -14.90 25.38
C SER A 530 -10.21 -13.90 24.82
N PHE A 531 -10.60 -13.09 23.82
CA PHE A 531 -9.75 -12.01 23.30
C PHE A 531 -9.47 -10.96 24.37
N THR A 532 -10.47 -10.57 25.15
CA THR A 532 -10.31 -9.59 26.23
C THR A 532 -9.32 -10.11 27.27
N ASP A 533 -9.36 -11.39 27.62
CA ASP A 533 -8.42 -11.99 28.56
C ASP A 533 -6.98 -12.07 28.01
N PHE A 534 -6.83 -12.38 26.71
CA PHE A 534 -5.55 -12.25 26.01
C PHE A 534 -5.02 -10.80 26.05
N PHE A 535 -5.86 -9.83 25.70
CA PHE A 535 -5.46 -8.42 25.63
C PHE A 535 -5.09 -7.84 26.99
N LYS A 536 -5.80 -8.24 28.07
CA LYS A 536 -5.47 -7.86 29.44
C LYS A 536 -4.03 -8.22 29.80
N ILE A 537 -3.52 -9.39 29.38
CA ILE A 537 -2.13 -9.78 29.64
C ILE A 537 -1.16 -8.77 29.01
N LEU A 538 -1.42 -8.38 27.76
CA LEU A 538 -0.57 -7.42 27.04
C LEU A 538 -0.61 -6.04 27.70
N VAL A 539 -1.81 -5.55 28.00
CA VAL A 539 -2.01 -4.24 28.63
C VAL A 539 -1.46 -4.17 30.04
N THR A 540 -1.65 -5.21 30.86
CA THR A 540 -1.05 -5.25 32.20
C THR A 540 0.46 -5.22 32.12
N ASP A 541 1.08 -5.98 31.21
CA ASP A 541 2.52 -5.91 31.02
C ASP A 541 2.98 -4.53 30.49
N ALA A 542 2.20 -3.91 29.60
CA ALA A 542 2.48 -2.58 29.10
C ALA A 542 2.37 -1.51 30.20
N PHE A 543 1.38 -1.59 31.08
CA PHE A 543 1.28 -0.71 32.26
C PHE A 543 2.35 -0.99 33.30
N ASP A 544 2.75 -2.23 33.49
CA ASP A 544 3.84 -2.54 34.40
C ASP A 544 5.19 -2.06 33.85
N LEU A 545 5.33 -1.85 32.53
CA LEU A 545 6.49 -1.19 31.93
C LEU A 545 6.38 0.34 31.94
N PHE A 546 5.22 0.90 31.59
CA PHE A 546 5.04 2.34 31.29
C PHE A 546 4.17 3.11 32.28
N GLY A 547 3.66 2.43 33.30
CA GLY A 547 2.82 3.03 34.33
C GLY A 547 1.36 3.10 33.87
N TYR A 548 0.49 3.42 34.82
CA TYR A 548 -0.93 3.50 34.59
C TYR A 548 -1.29 4.94 34.19
N PRO A 549 -1.92 5.17 33.03
CA PRO A 549 -2.48 6.47 32.71
C PRO A 549 -3.58 6.82 33.71
N THR A 550 -3.74 8.10 34.01
CA THR A 550 -4.73 8.57 34.97
C THR A 550 -6.15 8.38 34.45
N SER A 551 -6.38 8.65 33.16
CA SER A 551 -7.68 8.57 32.51
C SER A 551 -7.57 7.95 31.12
N TYR A 552 -8.02 6.70 30.98
CA TYR A 552 -8.03 6.01 29.69
C TYR A 552 -9.24 5.08 29.55
N ASP A 553 -9.68 4.86 28.31
CA ASP A 553 -10.51 3.70 27.92
C ASP A 553 -10.02 3.19 26.56
N ILE A 554 -9.49 1.97 26.54
CA ILE A 554 -9.01 1.31 25.32
C ILE A 554 -10.15 0.48 24.77
N ARG A 555 -10.49 0.70 23.50
CA ARG A 555 -11.66 0.07 22.87
C ARG A 555 -11.32 -0.46 21.49
N MET A 556 -11.83 -1.63 21.14
CA MET A 556 -11.74 -2.18 19.79
C MET A 556 -12.70 -1.47 18.84
N GLU A 557 -12.24 -1.21 17.63
CA GLU A 557 -13.04 -0.68 16.52
C GLU A 557 -13.23 -1.73 15.42
N GLY A 558 -13.93 -1.34 14.34
CA GLY A 558 -14.21 -2.21 13.21
C GLY A 558 -15.03 -3.44 13.60
N SER A 559 -14.77 -4.56 12.92
CA SER A 559 -15.48 -5.83 13.19
C SER A 559 -15.28 -6.33 14.63
N MET A 560 -14.08 -6.19 15.21
CA MET A 560 -13.82 -6.58 16.60
C MET A 560 -14.59 -5.70 17.58
N GLY A 561 -14.72 -4.40 17.30
CA GLY A 561 -15.52 -3.47 18.09
C GLY A 561 -17.00 -3.84 18.14
N LEU A 562 -17.52 -4.40 17.05
CA LEU A 562 -18.88 -4.96 16.95
C LEU A 562 -19.02 -6.34 17.59
N GLY A 563 -17.98 -6.88 18.23
CA GLY A 563 -17.98 -8.24 18.77
C GLY A 563 -17.94 -9.34 17.69
N GLU A 564 -17.66 -8.98 16.43
CA GLU A 564 -17.50 -9.91 15.32
C GLU A 564 -16.01 -10.32 15.17
N ILE A 565 -15.45 -10.96 16.20
CA ILE A 565 -14.02 -11.26 16.21
C ILE A 565 -13.67 -12.39 15.23
N PHE A 566 -12.58 -12.20 14.48
CA PHE A 566 -11.97 -13.23 13.65
C PHE A 566 -10.55 -13.55 14.17
N PRO A 567 -10.12 -14.83 14.16
CA PRO A 567 -8.80 -15.22 14.68
C PRO A 567 -7.64 -14.62 13.89
N TYR A 568 -7.89 -14.25 12.63
CA TYR A 568 -6.92 -13.70 11.71
C TYR A 568 -6.96 -12.17 11.61
N ALA A 569 -7.96 -11.51 12.19
CA ALA A 569 -8.10 -10.07 12.08
C ALA A 569 -6.97 -9.34 12.84
N ASN A 570 -6.51 -8.24 12.26
CA ASN A 570 -5.65 -7.30 12.94
C ASN A 570 -6.48 -6.52 13.97
N LEU A 571 -5.82 -6.05 15.02
CA LEU A 571 -6.47 -5.22 16.03
C LEU A 571 -6.58 -3.79 15.53
N GLU A 572 -7.79 -3.24 15.55
CA GLU A 572 -8.05 -1.82 15.38
C GLU A 572 -8.58 -1.31 16.71
N CYS A 573 -7.94 -0.29 17.28
CA CYS A 573 -8.28 0.24 18.58
C CYS A 573 -8.38 1.76 18.57
N VAL A 574 -9.27 2.28 19.40
CA VAL A 574 -9.29 3.66 19.84
C VAL A 574 -8.95 3.72 21.32
N ILE A 575 -8.08 4.67 21.68
CA ILE A 575 -7.81 5.03 23.07
C ILE A 575 -8.51 6.37 23.31
N LEU A 576 -9.55 6.32 24.13
CA LEU A 576 -10.16 7.52 24.69
C LEU A 576 -9.29 7.97 25.85
N MET A 577 -8.97 9.26 25.89
CA MET A 577 -8.08 9.81 26.92
C MET A 577 -8.37 11.28 27.22
N SER A 578 -7.80 11.76 28.33
CA SER A 578 -7.65 13.19 28.61
C SER A 578 -6.32 13.70 28.07
N GLU A 579 -6.19 15.01 27.82
CA GLU A 579 -4.96 15.61 27.28
C GLU A 579 -3.70 15.41 28.15
N GLN A 580 -3.87 15.10 29.44
CA GLN A 580 -2.77 15.10 30.42
C GLN A 580 -1.78 13.94 30.23
N ASP A 581 -2.17 12.86 29.55
CA ASP A 581 -1.40 11.61 29.46
C ASP A 581 -0.83 11.30 28.05
N GLN A 582 -0.80 12.29 27.13
CA GLN A 582 -0.42 12.10 25.72
C GLN A 582 0.86 11.28 25.51
N ASN A 583 1.98 11.71 26.10
CA ASN A 583 3.28 11.03 25.92
C ASN A 583 3.29 9.60 26.46
N LEU A 584 2.54 9.34 27.54
CA LEU A 584 2.41 8.01 28.13
C LEU A 584 1.59 7.11 27.21
N ILE A 585 0.50 7.63 26.64
CA ILE A 585 -0.33 6.90 25.68
C ILE A 585 0.45 6.61 24.40
N ASP A 586 1.26 7.53 23.89
CA ASP A 586 2.11 7.29 22.72
C ASP A 586 3.08 6.12 22.97
N SER A 587 3.72 6.09 24.15
CA SER A 587 4.61 5.00 24.55
C SER A 587 3.86 3.67 24.70
N LEU A 588 2.65 3.71 25.27
CA LEU A 588 1.76 2.57 25.43
C LEU A 588 1.36 1.98 24.07
N GLN A 589 1.06 2.82 23.09
CA GLN A 589 0.69 2.37 21.76
C GLN A 589 1.86 1.67 21.06
N GLU A 590 3.06 2.24 21.15
CA GLU A 590 4.24 1.64 20.53
C GLU A 590 4.55 0.27 21.14
N ILE A 591 4.48 0.12 22.47
CA ILE A 591 4.70 -1.21 23.05
C ILE A 591 3.59 -2.19 22.69
N LEU A 592 2.32 -1.77 22.70
CA LEU A 592 1.21 -2.67 22.38
C LEU A 592 1.32 -3.16 20.92
N LYS A 593 1.72 -2.27 19.99
CA LYS A 593 2.02 -2.67 18.60
C LYS A 593 3.09 -3.75 18.56
N VAL A 594 4.19 -3.58 19.31
CA VAL A 594 5.27 -4.56 19.38
C VAL A 594 4.80 -5.88 20.01
N GLN A 595 4.05 -5.83 21.11
CA GLN A 595 3.47 -7.02 21.75
C GLN A 595 2.57 -7.80 20.78
N PHE A 596 1.72 -7.12 20.00
CA PHE A 596 0.92 -7.76 18.95
C PHE A 596 1.80 -8.36 17.83
N LEU A 597 2.88 -7.68 17.44
CA LEU A 597 3.82 -8.21 16.46
C LEU A 597 4.46 -9.51 16.92
N THR A 598 4.68 -9.73 18.23
CA THR A 598 5.24 -11.00 18.75
C THR A 598 4.36 -12.22 18.47
N VAL A 599 3.06 -12.01 18.20
CA VAL A 599 2.10 -13.06 17.84
C VAL A 599 1.70 -13.03 16.35
N ASP A 600 2.52 -12.40 15.51
CA ASP A 600 2.30 -12.19 14.06
C ASP A 600 0.96 -11.48 13.76
N LYS A 601 0.61 -10.51 14.61
CA LYS A 601 -0.55 -9.64 14.43
C LYS A 601 -0.13 -8.18 14.34
N LYS A 602 -0.93 -7.42 13.60
CA LYS A 602 -0.79 -5.96 13.58
C LYS A 602 -1.86 -5.35 14.48
N ALA A 603 -1.49 -4.26 15.12
CA ALA A 603 -2.40 -3.40 15.84
C ALA A 603 -2.29 -1.97 15.31
N THR A 604 -3.43 -1.34 15.08
CA THR A 604 -3.53 0.10 14.81
C THR A 604 -4.25 0.76 15.98
N PHE A 605 -3.72 1.91 16.40
CA PHE A 605 -4.29 2.68 17.49
C PHE A 605 -4.58 4.08 16.99
N ARG A 606 -5.78 4.55 17.30
CA ARG A 606 -6.23 5.92 17.12
C ARG A 606 -6.46 6.53 18.48
N GLN A 607 -6.22 7.83 18.61
CA GLN A 607 -6.42 8.55 19.85
C GLN A 607 -7.58 9.51 19.68
N VAL A 608 -8.44 9.57 20.70
CA VAL A 608 -9.57 10.50 20.73
C VAL A 608 -9.56 11.20 22.09
N ILE A 609 -9.36 12.50 22.05
CA ILE A 609 -9.53 13.36 23.22
C ILE A 609 -11.03 13.49 23.44
N ALA A 610 -11.51 12.94 24.55
CA ALA A 610 -12.95 12.78 24.81
C ALA A 610 -13.75 14.10 24.79
N THR A 611 -13.08 15.24 24.96
CA THR A 611 -13.69 16.58 25.03
C THR A 611 -13.75 17.34 23.71
N GLU A 612 -13.01 16.92 22.68
CA GLU A 612 -12.80 17.76 21.49
C GLU A 612 -13.69 17.39 20.29
N ILE A 613 -13.87 16.09 20.03
CA ILE A 613 -14.51 15.62 18.79
C ILE A 613 -15.48 14.49 19.11
N ALA A 614 -16.75 14.67 18.76
CA ALA A 614 -17.71 13.59 18.74
C ALA A 614 -17.47 12.72 17.51
N ASP A 615 -16.91 11.54 17.74
CA ASP A 615 -16.76 10.51 16.73
C ASP A 615 -17.72 9.36 17.02
N TYR A 616 -18.77 9.28 16.21
CA TYR A 616 -19.82 8.27 16.35
C TYR A 616 -19.33 6.84 16.08
N SER A 617 -18.22 6.65 15.34
CA SER A 617 -17.65 5.32 15.13
C SER A 617 -17.20 4.67 16.44
N VAL A 618 -16.74 5.49 17.39
CA VAL A 618 -16.35 5.07 18.74
C VAL A 618 -17.54 4.55 19.54
N LEU A 619 -18.78 4.97 19.25
CA LEU A 619 -19.96 4.51 20.00
C LEU A 619 -20.25 3.02 19.79
N LYS A 620 -19.79 2.46 18.67
CA LYS A 620 -19.91 1.02 18.34
C LYS A 620 -18.68 0.20 18.76
N SER A 621 -17.73 0.81 19.47
CA SER A 621 -16.54 0.12 19.95
C SER A 621 -16.80 -0.71 21.22
N THR A 622 -16.01 -1.77 21.41
CA THR A 622 -16.07 -2.61 22.61
C THR A 622 -14.87 -2.34 23.52
N SER A 623 -15.12 -2.06 24.81
CA SER A 623 -14.04 -1.76 25.77
C SER A 623 -13.21 -3.01 26.04
N LEU A 624 -11.90 -2.81 26.04
CA LEU A 624 -10.88 -3.78 26.44
C LEU A 624 -10.34 -3.50 27.85
N GLY A 625 -10.56 -2.29 28.37
CA GLY A 625 -10.14 -1.86 29.69
C GLY A 625 -10.25 -0.35 29.82
N SER A 626 -10.70 0.11 30.99
CA SER A 626 -10.85 1.53 31.30
C SER A 626 -10.37 1.83 32.72
N SER A 627 -9.81 3.01 32.94
CA SER A 627 -9.53 3.51 34.28
C SER A 627 -10.79 3.93 35.04
N SER A 628 -11.90 4.18 34.33
CA SER A 628 -13.19 4.52 34.93
C SER A 628 -14.39 4.06 34.09
N PRO A 629 -15.40 3.39 34.69
CA PRO A 629 -16.60 2.96 33.96
C PRO A 629 -17.41 4.13 33.40
N ASN A 630 -17.29 5.32 33.98
CA ASN A 630 -18.04 6.50 33.56
C ASN A 630 -17.40 7.25 32.39
N PHE A 631 -16.13 6.97 32.08
CA PHE A 631 -15.38 7.75 31.09
C PHE A 631 -16.01 7.68 29.69
N PHE A 632 -16.32 6.47 29.24
CA PHE A 632 -17.04 6.27 27.98
C PHE A 632 -18.47 6.79 28.02
N LEU A 633 -19.16 6.65 29.16
CA LEU A 633 -20.54 7.11 29.29
C LEU A 633 -20.62 8.63 29.13
N SER A 634 -19.67 9.38 29.70
CA SER A 634 -19.53 10.81 29.48
C SER A 634 -19.30 11.14 28.00
N TYR A 635 -18.36 10.46 27.35
CA TYR A 635 -18.10 10.64 25.91
C TYR A 635 -19.34 10.34 25.05
N GLN A 636 -20.04 9.24 25.34
CA GLN A 636 -21.26 8.83 24.66
C GLN A 636 -22.36 9.89 24.80
N ASN A 637 -22.56 10.42 26.01
CA ASN A 637 -23.53 11.48 26.26
C ASN A 637 -23.20 12.76 25.47
N GLU A 638 -21.93 13.14 25.38
CA GLU A 638 -21.53 14.28 24.55
C GLU A 638 -21.78 14.04 23.06
N CYS A 639 -21.46 12.84 22.55
CA CYS A 639 -21.77 12.48 21.16
C CYS A 639 -23.28 12.57 20.86
N TRP A 640 -24.13 12.15 21.80
CA TRP A 640 -25.58 12.18 21.64
C TRP A 640 -26.21 13.57 21.71
N LYS A 641 -25.50 14.59 22.20
CA LYS A 641 -25.94 15.99 22.12
C LYS A 641 -25.75 16.58 20.74
N GLN A 642 -24.80 16.05 19.95
CA GLN A 642 -24.56 16.51 18.60
C GLN A 642 -25.58 15.89 17.63
N PRO A 643 -26.04 16.64 16.60
CA PRO A 643 -26.90 16.08 15.59
C PRO A 643 -26.15 15.01 14.80
N PHE A 644 -26.67 13.78 14.83
CA PHE A 644 -26.13 12.70 14.02
C PHE A 644 -26.63 12.84 12.57
N THR A 645 -25.75 13.32 11.70
CA THR A 645 -25.96 13.19 10.26
C THR A 645 -25.54 11.79 9.82
N LEU A 646 -26.50 11.03 9.29
CA LEU A 646 -26.23 9.75 8.67
C LEU A 646 -25.15 9.90 7.58
N PRO A 647 -24.14 9.02 7.56
CA PRO A 647 -23.19 8.98 6.46
C PRO A 647 -23.95 8.84 5.13
N LYS A 648 -23.46 9.53 4.08
CA LYS A 648 -23.96 9.28 2.73
C LYS A 648 -23.59 7.86 2.36
N PHE A 649 -24.59 7.01 2.21
CA PHE A 649 -24.38 5.64 1.80
C PHE A 649 -23.86 5.61 0.35
N ASP A 650 -22.70 4.98 0.14
CA ASP A 650 -22.13 4.83 -1.19
C ASP A 650 -22.84 3.69 -1.93
N ASN A 651 -23.81 4.06 -2.77
CA ASN A 651 -24.61 3.10 -3.54
C ASN A 651 -23.76 2.28 -4.52
N ASP A 652 -22.57 2.76 -4.91
CA ASP A 652 -21.66 2.01 -5.80
C ASP A 652 -21.04 0.80 -5.08
N ALA A 653 -21.13 0.74 -3.73
CA ALA A 653 -20.63 -0.37 -2.94
C ALA A 653 -21.46 -1.66 -3.12
N PHE A 654 -22.77 -1.55 -3.36
CA PHE A 654 -23.63 -2.71 -3.61
C PHE A 654 -23.65 -3.06 -5.11
N GLN A 655 -23.01 -4.17 -5.47
CA GLN A 655 -23.13 -4.75 -6.80
C GLN A 655 -24.59 -5.15 -7.07
N LYS A 656 -25.17 -4.64 -8.17
CA LYS A 656 -26.54 -4.94 -8.61
C LYS A 656 -26.66 -6.31 -9.30
N GLU A 657 -25.55 -6.87 -9.77
CA GLU A 657 -25.53 -8.13 -10.51
C GLU A 657 -24.84 -9.23 -9.68
N TRP A 658 -25.51 -10.38 -9.56
CA TRP A 658 -24.89 -11.60 -9.08
C TRP A 658 -23.89 -12.12 -10.11
N LYS A 659 -22.61 -12.22 -9.74
CA LYS A 659 -21.57 -12.81 -10.61
C LYS A 659 -21.29 -14.24 -10.17
N GLU A 660 -21.58 -15.20 -11.04
CA GLU A 660 -21.34 -16.63 -10.75
C GLU A 660 -19.84 -17.04 -10.79
N LYS A 661 -19.55 -18.09 -10.01
CA LYS A 661 -18.45 -19.09 -10.09
C LYS A 661 -16.98 -18.65 -10.03
N GLU A 662 -16.60 -17.42 -10.39
CA GLU A 662 -15.19 -16.95 -10.37
C GLU A 662 -14.90 -15.84 -9.36
N VAL A 663 -15.83 -15.63 -8.44
CA VAL A 663 -15.71 -14.60 -7.41
C VAL A 663 -14.99 -15.16 -6.18
N SER A 664 -14.07 -14.40 -5.59
CA SER A 664 -13.39 -14.78 -4.35
C SER A 664 -14.18 -14.33 -3.11
N LEU A 665 -13.94 -14.94 -1.96
CA LEU A 665 -14.51 -14.44 -0.70
C LEU A 665 -14.05 -13.02 -0.35
N SER A 666 -12.88 -12.59 -0.82
CA SER A 666 -12.43 -11.19 -0.74
C SER A 666 -13.41 -10.26 -1.45
N TYR A 667 -13.90 -10.64 -2.63
CA TYR A 667 -14.92 -9.85 -3.34
C TYR A 667 -16.25 -9.84 -2.57
N ILE A 668 -16.68 -10.99 -2.02
CA ILE A 668 -17.88 -11.06 -1.18
C ILE A 668 -17.72 -10.16 0.06
N LYS A 669 -16.54 -10.09 0.65
CA LYS A 669 -16.26 -9.21 1.79
C LYS A 669 -16.46 -7.76 1.40
N GLU A 670 -15.85 -7.34 0.29
CA GLU A 670 -15.84 -5.97 -0.20
C GLU A 670 -17.22 -5.48 -0.63
N HIS A 671 -17.96 -6.28 -1.39
CA HIS A 671 -19.20 -5.83 -2.02
C HIS A 671 -20.49 -6.24 -1.29
N TYR A 672 -20.41 -7.21 -0.37
CA TYR A 672 -21.59 -7.81 0.26
C TYR A 672 -21.55 -7.60 1.77
N LYS A 673 -20.54 -8.17 2.44
CA LYS A 673 -20.43 -8.11 3.91
C LYS A 673 -20.22 -6.68 4.41
N THR A 674 -19.16 -6.01 3.95
CA THR A 674 -18.78 -4.68 4.45
C THR A 674 -19.91 -3.66 4.25
N PRO A 675 -20.54 -3.55 3.07
CA PRO A 675 -21.59 -2.57 2.86
C PRO A 675 -22.85 -2.88 3.68
N LEU A 676 -23.24 -4.15 3.83
CA LEU A 676 -24.37 -4.55 4.67
C LEU A 676 -24.14 -4.24 6.16
N VAL A 677 -22.96 -4.61 6.66
CA VAL A 677 -22.56 -4.35 8.06
C VAL A 677 -22.53 -2.85 8.32
N GLN A 678 -21.96 -2.06 7.41
CA GLN A 678 -21.92 -0.61 7.53
C GLN A 678 -23.32 0.01 7.55
N PHE A 679 -24.18 -0.38 6.60
CA PHE A 679 -25.56 0.08 6.51
C PHE A 679 -26.33 -0.15 7.83
N LEU A 680 -26.27 -1.38 8.35
CA LEU A 680 -27.00 -1.73 9.56
C LEU A 680 -26.44 -1.01 10.78
N ASN A 681 -25.11 -0.82 10.87
CA ASN A 681 -24.51 -0.05 11.96
C ASN A 681 -24.90 1.42 11.94
N ASP A 682 -24.96 2.04 10.77
CA ASP A 682 -25.39 3.43 10.62
C ASP A 682 -26.86 3.60 11.06
N LEU A 683 -27.72 2.64 10.73
CA LEU A 683 -29.12 2.62 11.20
C LEU A 683 -29.22 2.42 12.72
N ILE A 684 -28.43 1.51 13.30
CA ILE A 684 -28.37 1.28 14.75
C ILE A 684 -27.96 2.56 15.48
N LEU A 685 -26.92 3.24 14.98
CA LEU A 685 -26.44 4.51 15.51
C LEU A 685 -27.49 5.61 15.41
N TYR A 686 -28.17 5.70 14.26
CA TYR A 686 -29.24 6.68 14.05
C TYR A 686 -30.38 6.53 15.04
N HIS A 687 -30.82 5.29 15.27
CA HIS A 687 -31.88 4.99 16.23
C HIS A 687 -31.39 4.97 17.69
N LYS A 688 -30.11 5.32 17.94
CA LYS A 688 -29.48 5.31 19.29
C LYS A 688 -29.64 3.98 20.02
N ILE A 689 -29.61 2.87 19.28
CA ILE A 689 -29.68 1.53 19.83
C ILE A 689 -28.32 1.20 20.48
N GLU A 690 -28.33 0.83 21.76
CA GLU A 690 -27.12 0.63 22.56
C GLU A 690 -26.41 -0.71 22.29
N ASN A 691 -27.11 -1.68 21.68
CA ASN A 691 -26.53 -2.99 21.39
C ASN A 691 -25.31 -2.86 20.47
N LYS A 692 -24.17 -3.36 20.94
CA LYS A 692 -22.89 -3.30 20.22
C LYS A 692 -22.81 -4.35 19.13
N ASN A 693 -23.17 -5.59 19.47
CA ASN A 693 -23.19 -6.71 18.53
C ASN A 693 -24.21 -6.46 17.42
N LEU A 694 -23.82 -6.75 16.17
CA LEU A 694 -24.67 -6.48 15.02
C LEU A 694 -25.95 -7.33 15.03
N LEU A 695 -25.85 -8.62 15.38
CA LEU A 695 -27.02 -9.49 15.45
C LEU A 695 -28.01 -8.98 16.50
N ASP A 696 -27.50 -8.57 17.67
CA ASP A 696 -28.31 -8.01 18.76
C ASP A 696 -28.89 -6.63 18.40
N GLY A 697 -28.15 -5.83 17.63
CA GLY A 697 -28.64 -4.56 17.10
C GLY A 697 -29.78 -4.76 16.10
N ILE A 698 -29.75 -5.83 15.29
CA ILE A 698 -30.83 -6.17 14.37
C ILE A 698 -32.12 -6.49 15.15
N ASP A 699 -32.06 -7.20 16.28
CA ASP A 699 -33.25 -7.46 17.13
C ASP A 699 -34.00 -6.17 17.52
N ASP A 700 -33.28 -5.07 17.70
CA ASP A 700 -33.80 -3.80 18.17
C ASP A 700 -34.22 -2.84 17.03
N LEU A 701 -33.93 -3.19 15.78
CA LEU A 701 -34.31 -2.41 14.59
C LEU A 701 -35.80 -2.58 14.18
N LYS A 702 -36.68 -2.98 15.12
CA LYS A 702 -38.13 -3.12 14.91
C LYS A 702 -38.83 -1.82 14.49
N VAL A 703 -38.18 -0.70 14.76
CA VAL A 703 -38.64 0.64 14.33
C VAL A 703 -38.54 0.83 12.81
N ALA A 704 -37.61 0.14 12.16
CA ALA A 704 -37.32 0.28 10.72
C ALA A 704 -37.78 -0.93 9.90
N PHE A 705 -37.73 -2.15 10.46
CA PHE A 705 -37.98 -3.39 9.73
C PHE A 705 -39.12 -4.21 10.33
N THR A 706 -39.76 -5.01 9.48
CA THR A 706 -40.72 -6.04 9.92
C THR A 706 -40.00 -7.22 10.58
N GLU A 707 -40.68 -8.01 11.41
CA GLU A 707 -40.11 -9.23 12.03
C GLU A 707 -39.53 -10.21 10.98
N ASN A 708 -40.17 -10.35 9.82
CA ASN A 708 -39.65 -11.20 8.75
C ASN A 708 -38.36 -10.63 8.14
N SER A 709 -38.32 -9.32 7.86
CA SER A 709 -37.12 -8.64 7.38
C SER A 709 -35.97 -8.77 8.40
N LEU A 710 -36.25 -8.62 9.70
CA LEU A 710 -35.27 -8.80 10.77
C LEU A 710 -34.74 -10.23 10.83
N SER A 711 -35.61 -11.23 10.72
CA SER A 711 -35.20 -12.64 10.68
C SER A 711 -34.27 -12.91 9.49
N LEU A 712 -34.59 -12.39 8.31
CA LEU A 712 -33.78 -12.56 7.10
C LEU A 712 -32.42 -11.84 7.21
N LEU A 713 -32.39 -10.64 7.80
CA LEU A 713 -31.14 -9.90 8.06
C LEU A 713 -30.23 -10.67 9.01
N LYS A 714 -30.78 -11.21 10.11
CA LYS A 714 -30.01 -12.03 11.06
C LYS A 714 -29.45 -13.29 10.40
N GLU A 715 -30.27 -13.99 9.62
CA GLU A 715 -29.84 -15.18 8.88
C GLU A 715 -28.69 -14.83 7.91
N SER A 716 -28.83 -13.72 7.18
CA SER A 716 -27.83 -13.27 6.20
C SER A 716 -26.52 -12.86 6.87
N VAL A 717 -26.57 -12.03 7.91
CA VAL A 717 -25.38 -11.60 8.66
C VAL A 717 -24.71 -12.79 9.36
N GLY A 718 -25.49 -13.65 10.00
CA GLY A 718 -24.98 -14.86 10.64
C GLY A 718 -24.32 -15.82 9.64
N PHE A 719 -24.94 -16.01 8.47
CA PHE A 719 -24.38 -16.83 7.39
C PHE A 719 -23.06 -16.24 6.86
N LEU A 720 -23.02 -14.94 6.55
CA LEU A 720 -21.80 -14.28 6.11
C LEU A 720 -20.69 -14.43 7.16
N TYR A 721 -21.00 -14.22 8.44
CA TYR A 721 -20.02 -14.38 9.50
C TYR A 721 -19.48 -15.83 9.57
N HIS A 722 -20.36 -16.83 9.56
CA HIS A 722 -19.97 -18.25 9.51
C HIS A 722 -19.09 -18.57 8.29
N LEU A 723 -19.43 -18.04 7.12
CA LEU A 723 -18.66 -18.22 5.89
C LEU A 723 -17.23 -17.68 6.04
N PHE A 724 -17.05 -16.47 6.57
CA PHE A 724 -15.73 -15.86 6.79
C PHE A 724 -14.92 -16.46 7.94
N LEU A 725 -15.56 -17.25 8.81
CA LEU A 725 -14.88 -18.07 9.81
C LEU A 725 -14.41 -19.40 9.23
N SER A 726 -15.19 -19.97 8.31
CA SER A 726 -14.94 -21.31 7.75
C SER A 726 -13.91 -21.31 6.63
N TYR A 727 -13.72 -20.18 5.95
CA TYR A 727 -12.91 -20.09 4.74
C TYR A 727 -11.98 -18.87 4.73
N ASN A 728 -10.87 -18.98 4.01
CA ASN A 728 -9.95 -17.87 3.76
C ASN A 728 -10.50 -16.94 2.67
N GLU A 729 -10.14 -15.65 2.69
CA GLU A 729 -10.58 -14.63 1.73
C GLU A 729 -10.18 -14.94 0.28
N THR A 730 -9.15 -15.74 0.05
CA THR A 730 -8.73 -16.18 -1.30
C THR A 730 -9.57 -17.33 -1.86
N THR A 731 -10.43 -17.94 -1.05
CA THR A 731 -11.28 -19.07 -1.45
C THR A 731 -12.24 -18.61 -2.53
N LEU A 732 -12.37 -19.40 -3.61
CA LEU A 732 -13.33 -19.11 -4.69
C LEU A 732 -14.73 -19.58 -4.29
N VAL A 733 -15.75 -18.82 -4.66
CA VAL A 733 -17.16 -19.18 -4.40
C VAL A 733 -17.53 -20.53 -5.02
N SER A 734 -16.90 -20.91 -6.14
CA SER A 734 -17.08 -22.24 -6.76
C SER A 734 -16.56 -23.41 -5.91
N SER A 735 -15.78 -23.16 -4.87
CA SER A 735 -15.31 -24.19 -3.92
C SER A 735 -16.20 -24.34 -2.69
N LEU A 736 -17.24 -23.52 -2.57
CA LEU A 736 -18.24 -23.62 -1.49
C LEU A 736 -19.21 -24.79 -1.74
N GLN A 737 -19.83 -25.27 -0.67
CA GLN A 737 -20.88 -26.28 -0.77
C GLN A 737 -22.14 -25.68 -1.41
N GLU A 738 -22.94 -26.52 -2.08
CA GLU A 738 -24.15 -26.07 -2.80
C GLU A 738 -25.13 -25.30 -1.89
N ASN A 739 -25.33 -25.76 -0.66
CA ASN A 739 -26.16 -25.08 0.34
C ASN A 739 -25.62 -23.70 0.75
N GLU A 740 -24.29 -23.51 0.76
CA GLU A 740 -23.65 -22.23 1.05
C GLU A 740 -23.80 -21.25 -0.12
N ILE A 741 -23.69 -21.75 -1.35
CA ILE A 741 -23.96 -20.94 -2.56
C ILE A 741 -25.41 -20.46 -2.56
N ILE A 742 -26.36 -21.36 -2.26
CA ILE A 742 -27.79 -21.02 -2.16
C ILE A 742 -28.03 -19.96 -1.07
N ALA A 743 -27.40 -20.10 0.10
CA ALA A 743 -27.54 -19.12 1.18
C ALA A 743 -26.95 -17.74 0.80
N LEU A 744 -25.82 -17.73 0.08
CA LEU A 744 -25.20 -16.50 -0.42
C LEU A 744 -26.08 -15.82 -1.48
N GLN A 745 -26.69 -16.61 -2.38
CA GLN A 745 -27.67 -16.13 -3.36
C GLN A 745 -28.90 -15.53 -2.65
N LYS A 746 -29.44 -16.21 -1.63
CA LYS A 746 -30.54 -15.67 -0.81
C LYS A 746 -30.16 -14.33 -0.18
N CYS A 747 -28.97 -14.21 0.41
CA CYS A 747 -28.47 -12.95 0.95
C CYS A 747 -28.44 -11.85 -0.13
N HIS A 748 -27.93 -12.15 -1.32
CA HIS A 748 -27.87 -11.19 -2.41
C HIS A 748 -29.26 -10.73 -2.87
N TRP A 749 -30.12 -11.68 -3.24
CA TRP A 749 -31.40 -11.39 -3.88
C TRP A 749 -32.47 -10.89 -2.90
N LEU A 750 -32.45 -11.35 -1.65
CA LEU A 750 -33.48 -11.00 -0.67
C LEU A 750 -33.05 -9.87 0.27
N VAL A 751 -31.76 -9.55 0.36
CA VAL A 751 -31.27 -8.46 1.23
C VAL A 751 -30.58 -7.37 0.43
N LEU A 752 -29.48 -7.70 -0.23
CA LEU A 752 -28.59 -6.67 -0.81
C LEU A 752 -29.22 -5.95 -2.00
N SER A 753 -29.82 -6.69 -2.93
CA SER A 753 -30.47 -6.13 -4.11
C SER A 753 -31.69 -5.25 -3.76
N PRO A 754 -32.60 -5.68 -2.85
CA PRO A 754 -33.67 -4.83 -2.34
C PRO A 754 -33.17 -3.56 -1.62
N LEU A 755 -32.09 -3.66 -0.83
CA LEU A 755 -31.49 -2.48 -0.18
C LEU A 755 -30.91 -1.52 -1.22
N SER A 756 -30.12 -2.03 -2.17
CA SER A 756 -29.52 -1.23 -3.24
C SER A 756 -30.57 -0.54 -4.10
N SER A 757 -31.61 -1.26 -4.53
CA SER A 757 -32.70 -0.71 -5.34
C SER A 757 -33.50 0.34 -4.58
N THR A 758 -33.78 0.11 -3.30
CA THR A 758 -34.57 1.07 -2.52
C THR A 758 -33.77 2.34 -2.24
N LEU A 759 -32.48 2.23 -1.89
CA LEU A 759 -31.60 3.39 -1.73
C LEU A 759 -31.35 4.16 -3.06
N TYR A 760 -31.75 3.58 -4.19
CA TYR A 760 -31.62 4.14 -5.53
C TYR A 760 -32.98 4.63 -6.07
N THR A 761 -33.48 5.78 -5.61
CA THR A 761 -34.48 6.54 -6.37
C THR A 761 -33.76 7.53 -7.28
N GLY A 762 -34.04 7.48 -8.59
CA GLY A 762 -33.29 8.13 -9.68
C GLY A 762 -33.18 9.67 -9.66
N GLN A 763 -33.36 10.34 -8.52
CA GLN A 763 -33.05 11.75 -8.30
C GLN A 763 -31.79 11.98 -7.45
N GLY A 764 -31.11 10.92 -7.03
CA GLY A 764 -29.88 11.02 -6.26
C GLY A 764 -30.17 11.27 -4.78
N GLN A 765 -29.78 10.28 -3.97
CA GLN A 765 -29.79 10.29 -2.50
C GLN A 765 -31.19 10.21 -1.88
N ILE A 766 -31.62 8.97 -1.55
CA ILE A 766 -32.54 8.82 -0.43
C ILE A 766 -31.78 9.27 0.82
N ASN A 767 -32.34 10.25 1.53
CA ASN A 767 -31.92 10.57 2.87
C ASN A 767 -32.34 9.39 3.78
N LEU A 768 -31.38 8.79 4.48
CA LEU A 768 -31.66 7.75 5.48
C LEU A 768 -32.68 8.24 6.54
N ASP A 769 -32.87 9.55 6.72
CA ASP A 769 -33.99 10.12 7.49
C ASP A 769 -35.37 9.73 6.92
N THR A 770 -35.53 9.72 5.60
CA THR A 770 -36.79 9.31 4.94
C THR A 770 -37.05 7.82 5.16
N LEU A 771 -35.99 7.01 5.14
CA LEU A 771 -36.04 5.57 5.34
C LEU A 771 -36.31 5.22 6.82
N ALA A 772 -35.71 5.96 7.75
CA ALA A 772 -35.96 5.83 9.18
C ALA A 772 -37.34 6.36 9.62
N GLN A 773 -37.95 7.26 8.84
CA GLN A 773 -39.31 7.75 9.05
C GLN A 773 -40.39 6.85 8.42
N THR A 774 -40.02 5.98 7.47
CA THR A 774 -40.97 5.04 6.86
C THR A 774 -41.15 3.82 7.75
N LYS A 775 -42.35 3.63 8.29
CA LYS A 775 -42.67 2.42 9.07
C LYS A 775 -42.76 1.20 8.13
N GLY A 776 -41.86 0.24 8.34
CA GLY A 776 -42.00 -1.13 7.81
C GLY A 776 -41.31 -1.36 6.48
N PHE A 777 -39.98 -1.47 6.49
CA PHE A 777 -39.22 -1.88 5.33
C PHE A 777 -39.42 -3.37 5.04
N TYR A 778 -39.89 -3.69 3.83
CA TYR A 778 -40.09 -5.06 3.35
C TYR A 778 -38.90 -5.47 2.49
N LEU A 779 -38.03 -6.32 3.04
CA LEU A 779 -37.00 -7.01 2.25
C LEU A 779 -37.60 -8.14 1.38
N LEU A 780 -38.92 -8.35 1.47
CA LEU A 780 -39.64 -9.48 0.86
C LEU A 780 -40.39 -9.14 -0.44
N TYR A 781 -40.02 -8.10 -1.18
CA TYR A 781 -40.79 -7.76 -2.40
C TYR A 781 -40.64 -8.79 -3.54
N GLU A 782 -39.68 -9.74 -3.44
CA GLU A 782 -39.47 -10.77 -4.45
C GLU A 782 -39.55 -12.22 -3.94
N GLU A 783 -40.14 -12.51 -2.78
CA GLU A 783 -40.33 -13.93 -2.39
C GLU A 783 -41.21 -14.71 -3.40
N ALA A 784 -42.05 -13.98 -4.16
CA ALA A 784 -42.86 -14.53 -5.25
C ALA A 784 -42.11 -14.68 -6.60
N GLN A 785 -41.01 -13.96 -6.82
CA GLN A 785 -40.15 -14.10 -8.01
C GLN A 785 -38.99 -15.06 -7.76
N PHE A 786 -38.42 -15.12 -6.55
CA PHE A 786 -37.34 -16.04 -6.17
C PHE A 786 -37.79 -17.51 -6.06
N ARG A 787 -39.11 -17.74 -5.88
CA ARG A 787 -39.70 -19.09 -5.95
C ARG A 787 -39.99 -19.56 -7.39
N LYS A 788 -39.87 -18.68 -8.39
CA LYS A 788 -39.88 -19.02 -9.82
C LYS A 788 -38.45 -19.20 -10.29
#